data_AF-A0A7W3LUG1-F1
#
_entry.id   AF-A0A7W3LUG1-F1
#
_cell.length_a   1.000
_cell.length_b   1.000
_cell.length_c   1.000
_cell.angle_alpha   90.00
_cell.angle_beta   90.00
_cell.angle_gamma   90.00
#
_symmetry.space_group_name_H-M   'P 1'
#
loop_
_entity.id
_entity.type
_entity.pdbx_description
1 polymer ?
#
loop_
_entity_poly.entity_id
_entity_poly.type
_entity_poly.pdbx_seq_one_letter_code
_entity_poly.pdbx_strand_id
1 'polypeptide(L)'
;MTPHPELAALAATAAADPRKARSAVNRLARPLPAADLPPFYEEACRVFHAAGEDELATAFFTQARKVEKKHPALVDLDRLHAVFLEFAPLGVVAPTVYRDLVKLMAPELPPRVSYERFNEILDAAFAAGRVPYARIFPDARTLARAAKIKKVDAEDSLAERLLRTGALVRASHAVWDAAGEPLVRVAGRDDGLVDLLVAAEPRPDDPETAERIREMWLWTLAAVGAGARLPAEWFFTHVRRCPSSLALQLTGQAGTLPRPEPSPDPALDPLVTWPLPEILRPGTIRTLPRWWSDDETLARIGERLSDPRHRDQIAAELERAVTDLGHYSNVDYRATLRRIHGDTDLRALLLELVERWTAEVASGSLPDLAHGLSRLAPLAAHGYYGLEPDAPRPAPASPVEVLRAALSGGIPAELHYPYVPPHILRWKPRMIQNGDHLTGSIGDSFATVYTPEGILADARTVGTRGDQALWYDGDEGFFLTERVGDGWRTFRVVGHEARTCLVTLDPATVDRRPDCPPEAEVTLPGADGPTRIAYARGRITFTAPDGTVTARVFHPPFEAASSHERDGEQPLMFPPGWYARMTPVDVYGSQALRRTTRDQAERLLDAALAGPAAVAEALDEIMPDVVERPLRDGIAATARTAATCLYAALRLTAALGLPRPDGVPAWLRTHPRLPVGGQTAKLGALRRVAEILQEAASRSDAAQVHPLGRVEVPRFAGGLWIAFGTLGGQAIEAARAWTPRYTRERLLDELAAWGNTPLGDGDGRWRVHYLTSLTGDRQDAKGELWRTPSGAALILGYQGHPHRECYVLEHSPTGDFAPLNLPGWRQRRLPDIQGWGGTERIAAFRELLNDRGPLTFPASLARDLADRAGFTVVDAAEILFKYPYFVGTPREVVDAYPAEIHALFEGPDGTKLKAKVPYPVQDAVRDALMPDDPADLWKSGPDLARAAARYRELEGL
;
A
#
# COMPACT_ATOMS: atom_id res chain seq x y z
N MET A 1 32.49 68.53 25.63
CA MET A 1 33.50 67.48 25.90
C MET A 1 34.85 68.15 25.99
N THR A 2 35.58 67.95 27.08
CA THR A 2 36.99 68.36 27.18
C THR A 2 37.82 67.37 26.36
N PRO A 3 38.62 67.81 25.37
CA PRO A 3 39.43 66.88 24.58
C PRO A 3 40.49 66.21 25.47
N HIS A 4 40.63 64.88 25.37
CA HIS A 4 41.63 64.08 26.08
C HIS A 4 42.75 63.64 25.11
N PRO A 5 43.71 64.51 24.78
CA PRO A 5 44.78 64.20 23.81
C PRO A 5 45.65 63.00 24.22
N GLU A 6 45.69 62.70 25.52
CA GLU A 6 46.40 61.53 26.07
C GLU A 6 45.87 60.19 25.53
N LEU A 7 44.59 60.10 25.14
CA LEU A 7 44.01 58.88 24.57
C LEU A 7 44.70 58.49 23.25
N ALA A 8 45.07 59.47 22.43
CA ALA A 8 45.73 59.21 21.14
C ALA A 8 47.14 58.62 21.33
N ALA A 9 47.90 59.12 22.32
CA ALA A 9 49.21 58.57 22.66
C ALA A 9 49.11 57.14 23.22
N LEU A 10 48.07 56.85 24.01
CA LEU A 10 47.81 55.50 24.53
C LEU A 10 47.38 54.52 23.43
N ALA A 11 46.54 54.95 22.48
CA ALA A 11 46.16 54.12 21.34
C ALA A 11 47.34 53.82 20.42
N ALA A 12 48.22 54.80 20.17
CA ALA A 12 49.42 54.60 19.35
C ALA A 12 50.41 53.57 19.93
N THR A 13 50.35 53.31 21.24
CA THR A 13 51.23 52.34 21.93
C THR A 13 50.52 51.04 22.31
N ALA A 14 49.23 50.91 21.98
CA ALA A 14 48.38 49.81 22.41
C ALA A 14 48.77 48.46 21.80
N ALA A 15 49.20 48.43 20.54
CA ALA A 15 49.66 47.22 19.85
C ALA A 15 50.80 46.50 20.59
N ALA A 16 51.67 47.24 21.28
CA ALA A 16 52.82 46.68 22.01
C ALA A 16 52.44 46.12 23.38
N ASP A 17 51.45 46.71 24.08
CA ASP A 17 50.96 46.23 25.37
C ASP A 17 49.49 46.63 25.61
N PRO A 18 48.53 45.85 25.09
CA PRO A 18 47.10 46.15 25.18
C PRO A 18 46.60 46.23 26.64
N ARG A 19 47.19 45.43 27.53
CA ARG A 19 46.80 45.40 28.96
C ARG A 19 47.22 46.70 29.65
N LYS A 20 48.43 47.18 29.39
CA LYS A 20 48.93 48.44 29.95
C LYS A 20 48.17 49.63 29.40
N ALA A 21 47.88 49.67 28.10
CA ALA A 21 47.05 50.72 27.49
C ALA A 21 45.66 50.76 28.12
N ARG A 22 44.98 49.61 28.25
CA ARG A 22 43.68 49.52 28.94
C ARG A 22 43.74 49.97 30.39
N SER A 23 44.78 49.57 31.12
CA SER A 23 44.97 50.01 32.51
C SER A 23 45.22 51.52 32.61
N ALA A 24 45.91 52.12 31.65
CA ALA A 24 46.18 53.55 31.60
C ALA A 24 44.90 54.35 31.32
N VAL A 25 44.10 53.94 30.33
CA VAL A 25 42.79 54.56 30.05
C VAL A 25 41.86 54.48 31.27
N ASN A 26 41.79 53.31 31.94
CA ASN A 26 41.01 53.17 33.16
C ASN A 26 41.54 54.03 34.32
N ARG A 27 42.84 54.36 34.34
CA ARG A 27 43.42 55.27 35.34
C ARG A 27 43.03 56.71 35.08
N LEU A 28 43.01 57.13 33.82
CA LEU A 28 42.52 58.45 33.39
C LEU A 28 41.02 58.64 33.67
N ALA A 29 40.25 57.55 33.65
CA ALA A 29 38.83 57.59 34.00
C ALA A 29 38.57 57.78 35.51
N ARG A 30 39.43 57.28 36.40
CA ARG A 30 39.20 57.27 37.87
C ARG A 30 38.78 58.60 38.51
N PRO A 31 39.39 59.75 38.18
CA PRO A 31 39.03 61.04 38.81
C PRO A 31 37.74 61.65 38.25
N LEU A 32 37.18 61.13 37.16
CA LEU A 32 36.00 61.72 36.52
C LEU A 32 34.72 61.38 37.29
N PRO A 33 33.76 62.33 37.38
CA PRO A 33 32.45 62.05 37.95
C PRO A 33 31.68 61.04 37.08
N ALA A 34 30.71 60.34 37.68
CA ALA A 34 29.98 59.28 37.00
C ALA A 34 29.30 59.71 35.68
N ALA A 35 28.88 60.98 35.57
CA ALA A 35 28.27 61.57 34.37
C ALA A 35 29.25 61.72 33.19
N ASP A 36 30.55 61.91 33.46
CA ASP A 36 31.57 62.13 32.42
C ASP A 36 32.23 60.82 31.96
N LEU A 37 32.04 59.73 32.70
CA LEU A 37 32.62 58.43 32.39
C LEU A 37 32.11 57.81 31.08
N PRO A 38 30.79 57.76 30.77
CA PRO A 38 30.31 57.22 29.49
C PRO A 38 30.88 57.95 28.25
N PRO A 39 30.80 59.30 28.12
CA PRO A 39 31.38 59.98 26.96
C PRO A 39 32.91 59.85 26.90
N PHE A 40 33.61 59.76 28.04
CA PHE A 40 35.05 59.47 28.07
C PHE A 40 35.39 58.10 27.45
N TYR A 41 34.67 57.05 27.86
CA TYR A 41 34.91 55.70 27.32
C TYR A 41 34.45 55.55 25.86
N GLU A 42 33.41 56.28 25.44
CA GLU A 42 33.01 56.38 24.03
C GLU A 42 34.11 57.05 23.20
N GLU A 43 34.72 58.12 23.70
CA GLU A 43 35.86 58.75 23.02
C GLU A 43 37.08 57.82 22.95
N ALA A 44 37.36 57.09 24.02
CA ALA A 44 38.38 56.03 24.00
C ALA A 44 38.05 54.96 22.95
N CYS A 45 36.79 54.58 22.79
CA CYS A 45 36.37 53.65 21.74
C CYS A 45 36.69 54.19 20.34
N ARG A 46 36.38 55.47 20.05
CA ARG A 46 36.68 56.11 18.75
C ARG A 46 38.18 56.09 18.45
N VAL A 47 38.98 56.53 19.42
CA VAL A 47 40.43 56.68 19.25
C VAL A 47 41.12 55.32 19.06
N PHE A 48 40.71 54.30 19.82
CA PHE A 48 41.31 52.97 19.68
C PHE A 48 40.86 52.23 18.41
N HIS A 49 39.60 52.41 17.99
CA HIS A 49 39.14 51.89 16.68
C HIS A 49 39.93 52.53 15.53
N ALA A 50 40.13 53.87 15.58
CA ALA A 50 40.93 54.57 14.57
C ALA A 50 42.40 54.12 14.54
N ALA A 51 42.92 53.55 15.63
CA ALA A 51 44.25 52.96 15.71
C ALA A 51 44.31 51.47 15.28
N GLY A 52 43.18 50.86 14.90
CA GLY A 52 43.07 49.44 14.52
C GLY A 52 42.93 48.48 15.69
N GLU A 53 42.69 48.97 16.91
CA GLU A 53 42.64 48.20 18.15
C GLU A 53 41.19 47.86 18.55
N ASP A 54 40.49 47.10 17.71
CA ASP A 54 39.04 46.86 17.81
C ASP A 54 38.61 46.12 19.09
N GLU A 55 39.44 45.21 19.60
CA GLU A 55 39.16 44.50 20.86
C GLU A 55 39.16 45.48 22.06
N LEU A 56 40.10 46.42 22.07
CA LEU A 56 40.18 47.45 23.11
C LEU A 56 39.07 48.48 22.94
N ALA A 57 38.77 48.90 21.71
CA ALA A 57 37.63 49.76 21.41
C ALA A 57 36.32 49.13 21.95
N THR A 58 36.09 47.86 21.64
CA THR A 58 34.95 47.07 22.16
C THR A 58 34.92 47.03 23.68
N ALA A 59 36.08 46.86 24.31
CA ALA A 59 36.19 46.82 25.77
C ALA A 59 35.86 48.18 26.41
N PHE A 60 36.25 49.30 25.80
CA PHE A 60 35.93 50.64 26.29
C PHE A 60 34.46 50.98 26.08
N PHE A 61 33.88 50.67 24.91
CA PHE A 61 32.44 50.82 24.69
C PHE A 61 31.63 50.02 25.72
N THR A 62 32.02 48.77 25.96
CA THR A 62 31.40 47.92 26.99
C THR A 62 31.52 48.54 28.39
N GLN A 63 32.63 49.21 28.68
CA GLN A 63 32.85 49.88 29.96
C GLN A 63 31.93 51.12 30.12
N ALA A 64 31.73 51.91 29.07
CA ALA A 64 30.76 53.00 29.06
C ALA A 64 29.36 52.51 29.47
N ARG A 65 28.91 51.41 28.85
CA ARG A 65 27.60 50.79 29.12
C ARG A 65 27.51 50.18 30.53
N LYS A 66 28.60 49.66 31.08
CA LYS A 66 28.65 49.18 32.47
C LYS A 66 28.48 50.30 33.49
N VAL A 67 29.00 51.50 33.20
CA VAL A 67 28.80 52.67 34.07
C VAL A 67 27.34 53.09 34.07
N GLU A 68 26.72 53.22 32.90
CA GLU A 68 25.30 53.55 32.77
C GLU A 68 24.38 52.52 33.45
N LYS A 69 24.70 51.22 33.32
CA LYS A 69 23.97 50.15 34.02
C LYS A 69 24.05 50.27 35.55
N LYS A 70 25.15 50.81 36.10
CA LYS A 70 25.31 51.08 37.53
C LYS A 70 24.65 52.39 37.98
N HIS A 71 24.44 53.31 37.05
CA HIS A 71 23.85 54.63 37.29
C HIS A 71 22.70 54.91 36.31
N PRO A 72 21.54 54.23 36.43
CA PRO A 72 20.44 54.35 35.46
C PRO A 72 19.91 55.78 35.27
N ALA A 73 20.03 56.63 36.30
CA ALA A 73 19.64 58.06 36.22
C ALA A 73 20.48 58.89 35.23
N LEU A 74 21.61 58.36 34.75
CA LEU A 74 22.48 59.00 33.76
C LEU A 74 22.16 58.57 32.32
N VAL A 75 21.23 57.62 32.13
CA VAL A 75 20.90 57.07 30.82
C VAL A 75 19.99 58.06 30.08
N ASP A 76 20.53 58.66 29.03
CA ASP A 76 19.76 59.33 27.98
C ASP A 76 19.61 58.38 26.79
N LEU A 77 18.37 57.93 26.53
CA LEU A 77 18.08 56.96 25.48
C LEU A 77 18.22 57.51 24.05
N ASP A 78 18.11 58.82 23.86
CA ASP A 78 18.31 59.46 22.55
C ASP A 78 19.80 59.54 22.22
N ARG A 79 20.60 59.95 23.22
CA ARG A 79 22.07 59.92 23.15
C ARG A 79 22.57 58.49 22.93
N LEU A 80 22.04 57.53 23.69
CA LEU A 80 22.44 56.12 23.59
C LEU A 80 22.12 55.56 22.19
N HIS A 81 20.95 55.87 21.64
CA HIS A 81 20.59 55.49 20.27
C HIS A 81 21.57 56.05 19.24
N ALA A 82 21.88 57.35 19.30
CA ALA A 82 22.85 57.99 18.40
C ALA A 82 24.25 57.36 18.49
N VAL A 83 24.68 57.03 19.70
CA VAL A 83 25.95 56.34 19.96
C VAL A 83 25.95 54.93 19.36
N PHE A 84 24.86 54.17 19.46
CA PHE A 84 24.78 52.87 18.79
C PHE A 84 24.77 52.98 17.26
N LEU A 85 24.12 54.00 16.69
CA LEU A 85 24.19 54.28 15.24
C LEU A 85 25.61 54.58 14.76
N GLU A 86 26.46 55.16 15.61
CA GLU A 86 27.87 55.39 15.33
C GLU A 86 28.70 54.10 15.40
N PHE A 87 28.60 53.34 16.50
CA PHE A 87 29.53 52.24 16.76
C PHE A 87 29.11 50.88 16.21
N ALA A 88 27.81 50.66 15.94
CA ALA A 88 27.35 49.40 15.34
C ALA A 88 27.92 49.14 13.93
N PRO A 89 27.95 50.13 13.01
CA PRO A 89 28.64 49.99 11.73
C PRO A 89 30.12 49.66 11.87
N LEU A 90 30.79 50.14 12.93
CA LEU A 90 32.22 49.94 13.17
C LEU A 90 32.57 48.54 13.69
N GLY A 91 31.58 47.76 14.16
CA GLY A 91 31.80 46.40 14.65
C GLY A 91 32.42 46.32 16.05
N VAL A 92 32.49 47.44 16.77
CA VAL A 92 33.13 47.54 18.11
C VAL A 92 32.12 47.47 19.26
N VAL A 93 30.97 46.84 19.03
CA VAL A 93 29.92 46.66 20.04
C VAL A 93 29.80 45.19 20.40
N ALA A 94 30.02 44.86 21.67
CA ALA A 94 29.93 43.47 22.13
C ALA A 94 28.48 42.93 22.04
N PRO A 95 28.26 41.65 21.68
CA PRO A 95 26.92 41.05 21.62
C PRO A 95 26.09 41.16 22.91
N THR A 96 26.74 41.17 24.08
CA THR A 96 26.06 41.39 25.38
C THR A 96 25.49 42.79 25.50
N VAL A 97 26.15 43.78 24.90
CA VAL A 97 25.77 45.19 24.97
C VAL A 97 24.52 45.46 24.12
N TYR A 98 24.39 44.85 22.94
CA TYR A 98 23.12 44.88 22.18
C TYR A 98 21.95 44.30 22.97
N ARG A 99 22.16 43.16 23.63
CA ARG A 99 21.10 42.53 24.45
C ARG A 99 20.69 43.38 25.64
N ASP A 100 21.67 44.02 26.30
CA ASP A 100 21.40 44.94 27.39
C ASP A 100 20.65 46.18 26.90
N LEU A 101 20.95 46.71 25.71
CA LEU A 101 20.19 47.79 25.06
C LEU A 101 18.73 47.38 24.82
N VAL A 102 18.48 46.20 24.23
CA VAL A 102 17.12 45.71 23.97
C VAL A 102 16.31 45.60 25.27
N LYS A 103 16.93 45.07 26.35
CA LYS A 103 16.29 44.97 27.67
C LYS A 103 16.00 46.33 28.30
N LEU A 104 16.85 47.32 28.02
CA LEU A 104 16.71 48.69 28.52
C LEU A 104 15.63 49.48 27.76
N MET A 105 15.58 49.39 26.44
CA MET A 105 14.60 50.11 25.62
C MET A 105 13.17 49.56 25.74
N ALA A 106 13.02 48.27 26.06
CA ALA A 106 11.71 47.61 26.10
C ALA A 106 10.73 48.19 27.15
N PRO A 107 11.13 48.48 28.41
CA PRO A 107 10.25 49.13 29.39
C PRO A 107 10.20 50.66 29.31
N GLU A 108 11.25 51.32 28.83
CA GLU A 108 11.41 52.79 28.95
C GLU A 108 10.85 53.59 27.76
N LEU A 109 10.68 52.96 26.60
CA LEU A 109 10.17 53.61 25.40
C LEU A 109 8.81 53.01 24.98
N PRO A 110 7.96 53.78 24.27
CA PRO A 110 6.77 53.21 23.64
C PRO A 110 7.19 52.04 22.74
N PRO A 111 6.53 50.86 22.81
CA PRO A 111 7.03 49.64 22.19
C PRO A 111 7.36 49.75 20.69
N ARG A 112 6.60 50.58 19.95
CA ARG A 112 6.85 50.83 18.53
C ARG A 112 8.15 51.61 18.29
N VAL A 113 8.45 52.60 19.13
CA VAL A 113 9.69 53.39 19.07
C VAL A 113 10.90 52.50 19.38
N SER A 114 10.80 51.61 20.38
CA SER A 114 11.87 50.66 20.71
C SER A 114 12.19 49.73 19.54
N TYR A 115 11.16 49.26 18.83
CA TYR A 115 11.29 48.42 17.66
C TYR A 115 11.92 49.16 16.47
N GLU A 116 11.47 50.39 16.19
CA GLU A 116 12.00 51.23 15.11
C GLU A 116 13.47 51.59 15.35
N ARG A 117 13.83 52.06 16.55
CA ARG A 117 15.23 52.36 16.92
C ARG A 117 16.15 51.15 16.82
N PHE A 118 15.69 49.99 17.27
CA PHE A 118 16.46 48.76 17.12
C PHE A 118 16.74 48.45 15.65
N ASN A 119 15.74 48.59 14.77
CA ASN A 119 15.93 48.38 13.33
C ASN A 119 16.89 49.41 12.72
N GLU A 120 16.83 50.68 13.09
CA GLU A 120 17.77 51.70 12.60
C GLU A 120 19.23 51.34 12.94
N ILE A 121 19.49 50.83 14.15
CA ILE A 121 20.83 50.36 14.56
C ILE A 121 21.27 49.17 13.72
N LEU A 122 20.36 48.22 13.46
CA LEU A 122 20.66 47.07 12.60
C LEU A 122 20.95 47.53 11.18
N ASP A 123 20.16 48.44 10.63
CA ASP A 123 20.30 48.95 9.26
C ASP A 123 21.62 49.70 9.07
N ALA A 124 22.06 50.46 10.07
CA ALA A 124 23.38 51.08 10.07
C ALA A 124 24.51 50.03 10.01
N ALA A 125 24.40 48.94 10.77
CA ALA A 125 25.37 47.84 10.71
C ALA A 125 25.33 47.10 9.37
N PHE A 126 24.13 46.85 8.83
CA PHE A 126 23.93 46.18 7.55
C PHE A 126 24.48 47.00 6.38
N ALA A 127 24.32 48.32 6.40
CA ALA A 127 24.90 49.22 5.41
C ALA A 127 26.44 49.17 5.38
N ALA A 128 27.08 48.80 6.49
CA ALA A 128 28.51 48.53 6.57
C ALA A 128 28.89 47.08 6.19
N GLY A 129 27.94 46.28 5.68
CA GLY A 129 28.14 44.89 5.28
C GLY A 129 28.31 43.91 6.45
N ARG A 130 27.78 44.26 7.64
CA ARG A 130 28.02 43.51 8.88
C ARG A 130 26.72 43.11 9.55
N VAL A 131 26.68 41.91 10.10
CA VAL A 131 25.61 41.49 11.01
C VAL A 131 26.10 41.64 12.45
N PRO A 132 25.50 42.53 13.26
CA PRO A 132 26.11 42.99 14.50
C PRO A 132 26.26 41.91 15.57
N TYR A 133 25.38 40.90 15.58
CA TYR A 133 25.46 39.74 16.48
C TYR A 133 24.47 38.63 16.09
N ALA A 134 24.66 37.42 16.63
CA ALA A 134 23.88 36.23 16.28
C ALA A 134 22.38 36.24 16.65
N ARG A 135 21.94 37.10 17.59
CA ARG A 135 20.59 37.06 18.19
C ARG A 135 19.62 38.14 17.68
N ILE A 136 19.92 38.74 16.52
CA ILE A 136 19.08 39.80 15.93
C ILE A 136 17.62 39.38 15.71
N PHE A 137 17.34 38.14 15.28
CA PHE A 137 15.98 37.63 15.08
C PHE A 137 15.21 37.43 16.41
N PRO A 138 15.74 36.69 17.42
CA PRO A 138 15.10 36.60 18.73
C PRO A 138 14.80 37.94 19.39
N ASP A 139 15.72 38.90 19.27
CA ASP A 139 15.58 40.22 19.90
C ASP A 139 14.57 41.09 19.12
N ALA A 140 14.59 41.05 17.78
CA ALA A 140 13.57 41.68 16.93
C ALA A 140 12.16 41.14 17.23
N ARG A 141 12.00 39.82 17.40
CA ARG A 141 10.72 39.18 17.79
C ARG A 141 10.21 39.70 19.13
N THR A 142 11.11 39.89 20.09
CA THR A 142 10.77 40.36 21.44
C THR A 142 10.21 41.78 21.39
N LEU A 143 10.88 42.68 20.66
CA LEU A 143 10.43 44.06 20.48
C LEU A 143 9.17 44.16 19.61
N ALA A 144 9.08 43.39 18.52
CA ALA A 144 7.91 43.34 17.64
C ALA A 144 6.64 42.91 18.40
N ARG A 145 6.74 41.89 19.25
CA ARG A 145 5.64 41.42 20.09
C ARG A 145 5.11 42.52 21.01
N ALA A 146 6.01 43.28 21.65
CA ALA A 146 5.62 44.42 22.48
C ALA A 146 4.95 45.53 21.64
N ALA A 147 5.43 45.76 20.42
CA ALA A 147 4.89 46.72 19.46
C ALA A 147 3.58 46.30 18.76
N LYS A 148 3.02 45.12 19.08
CA LYS A 148 1.87 44.52 18.39
C LYS A 148 2.09 44.28 16.88
N ILE A 149 3.35 44.15 16.46
CA ILE A 149 3.72 43.74 15.11
C ILE A 149 3.71 42.22 15.07
N LYS A 150 3.12 41.63 14.01
CA LYS A 150 3.08 40.17 13.89
C LYS A 150 4.51 39.66 13.74
N LYS A 151 4.78 38.49 14.35
CA LYS A 151 6.08 37.82 14.27
C LYS A 151 6.58 37.72 12.82
N VAL A 152 5.72 37.26 11.91
CA VAL A 152 6.03 37.06 10.49
C VAL A 152 6.46 38.38 9.82
N ASP A 153 5.71 39.47 10.01
CA ASP A 153 6.01 40.77 9.40
C ASP A 153 7.38 41.30 9.85
N ALA A 154 7.72 41.10 11.13
CA ALA A 154 9.01 41.52 11.68
C ALA A 154 10.19 40.70 11.15
N GLU A 155 10.02 39.38 11.05
CA GLU A 155 11.05 38.49 10.52
C GLU A 155 11.28 38.71 9.02
N ASP A 156 10.20 38.85 8.24
CA ASP A 156 10.26 39.09 6.80
C ASP A 156 10.93 40.43 6.52
N SER A 157 10.55 41.49 7.25
CA SER A 157 11.16 42.80 7.11
C SER A 157 12.65 42.77 7.43
N LEU A 158 13.06 42.05 8.48
CA LEU A 158 14.48 41.90 8.83
C LEU A 158 15.26 41.11 7.76
N ALA A 159 14.70 40.01 7.26
CA ALA A 159 15.32 39.19 6.22
C ALA A 159 15.45 39.96 4.90
N GLU A 160 14.46 40.76 4.52
CA GLU A 160 14.53 41.61 3.33
C GLU A 160 15.64 42.66 3.43
N ARG A 161 15.80 43.31 4.60
CA ARG A 161 16.88 44.28 4.83
C ARG A 161 18.26 43.62 4.78
N LEU A 162 18.41 42.46 5.40
CA LEU A 162 19.64 41.65 5.33
C LEU A 162 20.01 41.28 3.88
N LEU A 163 19.01 40.93 3.07
CA LEU A 163 19.18 40.54 1.68
C LEU A 163 19.56 41.72 0.79
N ARG A 164 18.81 42.84 0.88
CA ARG A 164 19.04 44.05 0.05
C ARG A 164 20.38 44.73 0.33
N THR A 165 20.91 44.60 1.54
CA THR A 165 22.20 45.18 1.94
C THR A 165 23.38 44.27 1.64
N GLY A 166 23.15 43.01 1.26
CA GLY A 166 24.22 42.01 1.06
C GLY A 166 24.87 41.51 2.35
N ALA A 167 24.34 41.87 3.52
CA ALA A 167 24.91 41.50 4.82
C ALA A 167 24.90 39.98 5.09
N LEU A 168 24.06 39.22 4.38
CA LEU A 168 23.96 37.76 4.50
C LEU A 168 25.24 37.00 4.15
N VAL A 169 26.09 37.55 3.25
CA VAL A 169 27.34 36.90 2.80
C VAL A 169 28.27 36.58 3.98
N ARG A 170 28.30 37.45 5.00
CA ARG A 170 29.12 37.30 6.22
C ARG A 170 28.30 36.94 7.47
N ALA A 171 27.02 36.59 7.31
CA ALA A 171 26.16 36.29 8.44
C ALA A 171 26.57 34.97 9.13
N SER A 172 26.46 34.94 10.46
CA SER A 172 26.73 33.71 11.23
C SER A 172 25.68 32.61 10.98
N HIS A 173 26.02 31.35 11.29
CA HIS A 173 25.09 30.21 11.20
C HIS A 173 23.76 30.46 11.91
N ALA A 174 23.79 31.05 13.12
CA ALA A 174 22.58 31.34 13.89
C ALA A 174 21.65 32.36 13.21
N VAL A 175 22.21 33.26 12.39
CA VAL A 175 21.43 34.24 11.63
C VAL A 175 20.81 33.57 10.41
N TRP A 176 21.57 32.77 9.67
CA TRP A 176 21.04 31.97 8.57
C TRP A 176 19.94 31.00 9.02
N ASP A 177 20.11 30.36 10.18
CA ASP A 177 19.13 29.45 10.79
C ASP A 177 17.81 30.17 11.11
N ALA A 178 17.92 31.35 11.70
CA ALA A 178 16.74 32.16 11.98
C ALA A 178 16.12 32.82 10.73
N ALA A 179 16.90 33.02 9.66
CA ALA A 179 16.50 33.70 8.44
C ALA A 179 15.93 32.76 7.36
N GLY A 180 16.11 31.44 7.44
CA GLY A 180 15.69 30.49 6.40
C GLY A 180 14.22 30.64 5.97
N GLU A 181 13.26 30.42 6.87
CA GLU A 181 11.83 30.57 6.54
C GLU A 181 11.45 32.00 6.09
N PRO A 182 11.90 33.08 6.77
CA PRO A 182 11.68 34.44 6.29
C PRO A 182 12.23 34.70 4.88
N LEU A 183 13.44 34.22 4.55
CA LEU A 183 14.05 34.40 3.23
C LEU A 183 13.23 33.71 2.14
N VAL A 184 12.72 32.50 2.39
CA VAL A 184 11.83 31.82 1.44
C VAL A 184 10.58 32.66 1.16
N ARG A 185 9.94 33.21 2.21
CA ARG A 185 8.74 34.05 2.04
C ARG A 185 9.01 35.37 1.35
N VAL A 186 10.16 36.00 1.63
CA VAL A 186 10.54 37.31 1.08
C VAL A 186 11.01 37.20 -0.36
N ALA A 187 11.95 36.30 -0.64
CA ALA A 187 12.49 36.13 -1.98
C ALA A 187 11.43 35.57 -2.96
N GLY A 188 10.44 34.82 -2.47
CA GLY A 188 9.31 34.37 -3.28
C GLY A 188 8.34 35.47 -3.76
N ARG A 189 8.54 36.75 -3.40
CA ARG A 189 7.65 37.87 -3.77
C ARG A 189 7.96 38.50 -5.13
N ASP A 190 9.23 38.53 -5.51
CA ASP A 190 9.74 39.24 -6.71
C ASP A 190 11.05 38.61 -7.17
N ASP A 191 11.29 38.67 -8.48
CA ASP A 191 12.43 38.08 -9.15
C ASP A 191 13.76 38.73 -8.76
N GLY A 192 13.77 40.05 -8.54
CA GLY A 192 14.98 40.76 -8.13
C GLY A 192 15.49 40.34 -6.74
N LEU A 193 14.59 39.90 -5.84
CA LEU A 193 14.99 39.38 -4.53
C LEU A 193 15.60 37.96 -4.64
N VAL A 194 15.15 37.15 -5.59
CA VAL A 194 15.80 35.85 -5.87
C VAL A 194 17.21 36.06 -6.39
N ASP A 195 17.44 37.04 -7.28
CA ASP A 195 18.77 37.36 -7.80
C ASP A 195 19.72 37.81 -6.68
N LEU A 196 19.23 38.63 -5.75
CA LEU A 196 19.99 39.01 -4.55
C LEU A 196 20.31 37.79 -3.66
N LEU A 197 19.38 36.82 -3.56
CA LEU A 197 19.60 35.61 -2.78
C LEU A 197 20.64 34.70 -3.45
N VAL A 198 20.63 34.60 -4.78
CA VAL A 198 21.67 33.91 -5.56
C VAL A 198 23.03 34.59 -5.38
N ALA A 199 23.07 35.92 -5.35
CA ALA A 199 24.31 36.67 -5.11
C ALA A 199 24.82 36.60 -3.66
N ALA A 200 23.96 36.24 -2.70
CA ALA A 200 24.28 36.13 -1.28
C ALA A 200 25.03 34.83 -0.90
N GLU A 201 25.91 34.34 -1.78
CA GLU A 201 26.74 33.16 -1.54
C GLU A 201 27.51 33.30 -0.20
N PRO A 202 27.30 32.41 0.79
CA PRO A 202 27.93 32.53 2.09
C PRO A 202 29.46 32.40 2.04
N ARG A 203 30.16 33.35 2.67
CA ARG A 203 31.62 33.37 2.81
C ARG A 203 32.04 33.77 4.24
N PRO A 204 31.70 32.95 5.27
CA PRO A 204 32.15 33.21 6.63
C PRO A 204 33.64 32.89 6.78
N ASP A 205 34.25 33.38 7.85
CA ASP A 205 35.70 33.25 8.07
C ASP A 205 36.14 31.81 8.47
N ASP A 206 35.22 30.97 8.96
CA ASP A 206 35.47 29.57 9.36
C ASP A 206 35.00 28.56 8.29
N PRO A 207 35.89 27.70 7.75
CA PRO A 207 35.54 26.75 6.69
C PRO A 207 34.48 25.70 7.04
N GLU A 208 34.46 25.18 8.28
CA GLU A 208 33.46 24.17 8.68
C GLU A 208 32.06 24.80 8.78
N THR A 209 32.00 26.00 9.35
CA THR A 209 30.78 26.81 9.38
C THR A 209 30.34 27.23 7.98
N ALA A 210 31.27 27.51 7.06
CA ALA A 210 30.97 27.86 5.67
C ALA A 210 30.14 26.79 4.97
N GLU A 211 30.50 25.52 5.14
CA GLU A 211 29.81 24.42 4.47
C GLU A 211 28.38 24.24 4.98
N ARG A 212 28.18 24.34 6.30
CA ARG A 212 26.83 24.28 6.91
C ARG A 212 25.94 25.41 6.43
N ILE A 213 26.47 26.63 6.38
CA ILE A 213 25.72 27.79 5.90
C ILE A 213 25.44 27.69 4.39
N ARG A 214 26.40 27.21 3.61
CA ARG A 214 26.23 26.94 2.17
C ARG A 214 25.06 25.99 1.92
N GLU A 215 24.95 24.90 2.68
CA GLU A 215 23.82 23.98 2.56
C GLU A 215 22.47 24.67 2.85
N MET A 216 22.39 25.49 3.90
CA MET A 216 21.17 26.24 4.24
C MET A 216 20.79 27.25 3.15
N TRP A 217 21.78 27.92 2.56
CA TRP A 217 21.58 28.82 1.43
C TRP A 217 21.04 28.07 0.21
N LEU A 218 21.63 26.92 -0.14
CA LEU A 218 21.15 26.07 -1.23
C LEU A 218 19.72 25.58 -1.00
N TRP A 219 19.37 25.16 0.23
CA TRP A 219 17.99 24.80 0.58
C TRP A 219 17.02 25.97 0.41
N THR A 220 17.45 27.18 0.75
CA THR A 220 16.65 28.40 0.56
C THR A 220 16.44 28.67 -0.94
N LEU A 221 17.49 28.54 -1.75
CA LEU A 221 17.40 28.65 -3.22
C LEU A 221 16.44 27.61 -3.82
N ALA A 222 16.52 26.36 -3.35
CA ALA A 222 15.64 25.29 -3.79
C ALA A 222 14.18 25.56 -3.43
N ALA A 223 13.92 26.12 -2.25
CA ALA A 223 12.57 26.42 -1.77
C ALA A 223 11.90 27.57 -2.55
N VAL A 224 12.67 28.54 -3.06
CA VAL A 224 12.14 29.67 -3.84
C VAL A 224 12.11 29.41 -5.36
N GLY A 225 12.50 28.21 -5.81
CA GLY A 225 12.50 27.87 -7.23
C GLY A 225 13.64 28.49 -8.03
N ALA A 226 14.73 28.91 -7.38
CA ALA A 226 15.83 29.63 -8.03
C ALA A 226 16.51 28.82 -9.14
N GLY A 227 16.46 27.47 -9.08
CA GLY A 227 17.09 26.61 -10.07
C GLY A 227 16.62 26.84 -11.51
N ALA A 228 15.40 27.35 -11.72
CA ALA A 228 14.90 27.68 -13.06
C ALA A 228 15.65 28.83 -13.74
N ARG A 229 16.42 29.62 -12.99
CA ARG A 229 17.14 30.82 -13.47
C ARG A 229 18.65 30.64 -13.54
N LEU A 230 19.15 29.53 -13.02
CA LEU A 230 20.58 29.29 -12.90
C LEU A 230 21.11 28.64 -14.19
N PRO A 231 22.29 29.06 -14.67
CA PRO A 231 22.90 28.45 -15.84
C PRO A 231 23.59 27.12 -15.48
N ALA A 232 23.90 26.29 -16.47
CA ALA A 232 24.40 24.93 -16.25
C ALA A 232 25.72 24.88 -15.45
N GLU A 233 26.65 25.80 -15.74
CA GLU A 233 27.94 25.94 -15.05
C GLU A 233 27.79 26.24 -13.55
N TRP A 234 26.70 26.91 -13.16
CA TRP A 234 26.42 27.18 -11.76
C TRP A 234 26.17 25.87 -11.02
N PHE A 235 25.37 24.96 -11.61
CA PHE A 235 25.07 23.67 -10.99
C PHE A 235 26.31 22.79 -10.86
N PHE A 236 27.15 22.71 -11.89
CA PHE A 236 28.40 21.95 -11.83
C PHE A 236 29.38 22.47 -10.77
N THR A 237 29.29 23.76 -10.42
CA THR A 237 30.11 24.38 -9.38
C THR A 237 29.53 24.19 -7.97
N HIS A 238 28.22 24.33 -7.81
CA HIS A 238 27.56 24.45 -6.50
C HIS A 238 26.88 23.16 -6.03
N VAL A 239 26.44 22.29 -6.93
CA VAL A 239 25.90 20.97 -6.60
C VAL A 239 27.06 19.99 -6.41
N ARG A 240 27.85 20.25 -5.38
CA ARG A 240 28.97 19.41 -4.95
C ARG A 240 28.75 18.97 -3.51
N ARG A 241 28.92 17.67 -3.27
CA ARG A 241 28.77 17.06 -1.93
C ARG A 241 27.49 17.54 -1.22
N CYS A 242 26.38 17.62 -1.96
CA CYS A 242 25.10 18.09 -1.44
C CYS A 242 24.22 16.90 -1.04
N PRO A 243 23.33 17.04 -0.04
CA PRO A 243 22.20 16.13 0.15
C PRO A 243 21.50 15.81 -1.18
N SER A 244 21.29 14.53 -1.49
CA SER A 244 20.66 14.12 -2.76
C SER A 244 19.30 14.78 -2.93
N SER A 245 18.44 14.80 -1.91
CA SER A 245 17.15 15.48 -1.96
C SER A 245 17.25 16.96 -2.38
N LEU A 246 18.28 17.66 -1.92
CA LEU A 246 18.53 19.06 -2.27
C LEU A 246 19.01 19.18 -3.72
N ALA A 247 19.98 18.36 -4.12
CA ALA A 247 20.51 18.33 -5.48
C ALA A 247 19.41 18.05 -6.50
N LEU A 248 18.54 17.08 -6.21
CA LEU A 248 17.42 16.68 -7.07
C LEU A 248 16.37 17.80 -7.15
N GLN A 249 15.99 18.41 -6.01
CA GLN A 249 15.07 19.54 -6.00
C GLN A 249 15.59 20.73 -6.82
N LEU A 250 16.85 21.12 -6.63
CA LEU A 250 17.47 22.24 -7.36
C LEU A 250 17.57 21.96 -8.86
N THR A 251 18.14 20.81 -9.23
CA THR A 251 18.35 20.47 -10.63
C THR A 251 17.03 20.16 -11.34
N GLY A 252 16.02 19.65 -10.63
CA GLY A 252 14.66 19.43 -11.16
C GLY A 252 13.99 20.72 -11.63
N GLN A 253 14.39 21.87 -11.10
CA GLN A 253 13.92 23.18 -11.54
C GLN A 253 14.67 23.69 -12.79
N ALA A 254 15.84 23.12 -13.11
CA ALA A 254 16.73 23.63 -14.14
C ALA A 254 16.18 23.37 -15.55
N GLY A 255 15.94 24.43 -16.32
CA GLY A 255 15.68 24.36 -17.77
C GLY A 255 16.94 24.31 -18.62
N THR A 256 18.09 24.68 -18.05
CA THR A 256 19.38 24.89 -18.74
C THR A 256 20.31 23.68 -18.72
N LEU A 257 20.09 22.73 -17.80
CA LEU A 257 20.93 21.54 -17.71
C LEU A 257 20.66 20.59 -18.89
N PRO A 258 21.71 19.97 -19.47
CA PRO A 258 21.56 18.93 -20.46
C PRO A 258 20.61 17.83 -19.96
N ARG A 259 19.69 17.42 -20.83
CA ARG A 259 18.88 16.22 -20.61
C ARG A 259 19.46 15.12 -21.51
N PRO A 260 19.84 13.96 -20.97
CA PRO A 260 20.13 12.78 -21.77
C PRO A 260 18.92 12.46 -22.64
N GLU A 261 19.16 11.86 -23.80
CA GLU A 261 18.07 11.44 -24.67
C GLU A 261 17.11 10.51 -23.91
N PRO A 262 15.78 10.72 -24.05
CA PRO A 262 14.81 9.80 -23.50
C PRO A 262 15.02 8.40 -24.09
N SER A 263 14.56 7.37 -23.38
CA SER A 263 14.54 6.03 -23.99
C SER A 263 13.77 6.09 -25.31
N PRO A 264 14.29 5.53 -26.42
CA PRO A 264 13.59 5.50 -27.71
C PRO A 264 12.20 4.88 -27.60
N ASP A 265 12.04 3.89 -26.70
CA ASP A 265 10.75 3.32 -26.32
C ASP A 265 10.68 3.14 -24.79
N PRO A 266 9.96 4.03 -24.08
CA PRO A 266 9.72 3.89 -22.63
C PRO A 266 8.95 2.61 -22.25
N ALA A 267 8.25 1.96 -23.20
CA ALA A 267 7.57 0.70 -22.94
C ALA A 267 8.54 -0.47 -22.77
N LEU A 268 9.71 -0.41 -23.40
CA LEU A 268 10.73 -1.45 -23.33
C LEU A 268 11.81 -1.14 -22.30
N ASP A 269 11.82 0.05 -21.71
CA ASP A 269 12.85 0.46 -20.77
C ASP A 269 12.64 -0.14 -19.36
N PRO A 270 13.51 -1.05 -18.87
CA PRO A 270 13.36 -1.65 -17.55
C PRO A 270 13.53 -0.64 -16.40
N LEU A 271 14.15 0.52 -16.65
CA LEU A 271 14.28 1.58 -15.66
C LEU A 271 13.05 2.49 -15.62
N VAL A 272 12.11 2.38 -16.56
CA VAL A 272 10.87 3.16 -16.52
C VAL A 272 9.86 2.44 -15.63
N THR A 273 9.47 3.08 -14.53
CA THR A 273 8.27 2.68 -13.79
C THR A 273 7.08 2.82 -14.72
N TRP A 274 6.52 1.69 -15.12
CA TRP A 274 5.16 1.66 -15.59
C TRP A 274 4.27 1.64 -14.37
N PRO A 275 3.48 2.70 -14.11
CA PRO A 275 2.51 2.64 -13.05
C PRO A 275 1.63 1.43 -13.35
N LEU A 276 1.67 0.41 -12.48
CA LEU A 276 0.46 -0.38 -12.32
C LEU A 276 -0.58 0.66 -11.93
N PRO A 277 -1.65 0.86 -12.71
CA PRO A 277 -2.76 1.67 -12.23
C PRO A 277 -3.06 1.18 -10.81
N GLU A 278 -3.25 2.11 -9.86
CA GLU A 278 -3.37 1.86 -8.41
C GLU A 278 -4.29 0.66 -8.05
N ILE A 279 -5.20 0.44 -8.98
CA ILE A 279 -6.18 -0.60 -9.28
C ILE A 279 -5.66 -2.05 -9.31
N LEU A 280 -4.44 -2.28 -9.79
CA LEU A 280 -3.81 -3.61 -9.88
C LEU A 280 -3.03 -3.96 -8.61
N ARG A 281 -2.89 -3.04 -7.65
CA ARG A 281 -2.32 -3.34 -6.33
C ARG A 281 -3.36 -4.08 -5.47
N PRO A 282 -3.02 -5.23 -4.87
CA PRO A 282 -3.92 -5.91 -3.94
C PRO A 282 -4.23 -5.00 -2.73
N GLY A 283 -5.47 -4.52 -2.60
CA GLY A 283 -5.97 -3.81 -1.40
C GLY A 283 -6.54 -2.40 -1.62
N THR A 284 -6.45 -1.83 -2.82
CA THR A 284 -6.90 -0.46 -3.14
C THR A 284 -8.36 -0.38 -3.60
N ILE A 285 -9.24 -1.16 -2.97
CA ILE A 285 -10.70 -1.12 -3.21
C ILE A 285 -11.28 0.29 -2.96
N ARG A 286 -10.63 1.10 -2.12
CA ARG A 286 -11.14 2.41 -1.68
C ARG A 286 -10.92 3.57 -2.67
N THR A 287 -10.04 3.42 -3.65
CA THR A 287 -9.66 4.52 -4.58
C THR A 287 -10.19 4.32 -6.00
N LEU A 288 -10.85 3.19 -6.29
CA LEU A 288 -11.46 2.93 -7.58
C LEU A 288 -12.75 3.74 -7.78
N PRO A 289 -13.04 4.21 -9.01
CA PRO A 289 -14.40 4.59 -9.37
C PRO A 289 -15.31 3.43 -8.98
N ARG A 290 -16.41 3.72 -8.31
CA ARG A 290 -17.42 2.70 -8.05
C ARG A 290 -18.11 2.42 -9.39
N TRP A 291 -17.55 1.53 -10.20
CA TRP A 291 -18.14 1.10 -11.48
C TRP A 291 -19.58 0.58 -11.30
N TRP A 292 -19.95 0.23 -10.07
CA TRP A 292 -21.28 -0.18 -9.63
C TRP A 292 -22.13 0.92 -8.97
N SER A 293 -21.75 2.21 -9.01
CA SER A 293 -22.53 3.33 -8.42
C SER A 293 -23.69 3.78 -9.32
N ASP A 294 -23.68 5.03 -9.80
CA ASP A 294 -24.75 5.72 -10.50
C ASP A 294 -24.34 6.11 -11.93
N ASP A 295 -25.32 6.50 -12.74
CA ASP A 295 -25.13 6.85 -14.15
C ASP A 295 -24.22 8.07 -14.33
N GLU A 296 -24.22 9.00 -13.37
CA GLU A 296 -23.35 10.18 -13.38
C GLU A 296 -21.86 9.79 -13.29
N THR A 297 -21.54 8.77 -12.49
CA THR A 297 -20.17 8.25 -12.38
C THR A 297 -19.72 7.61 -13.68
N LEU A 298 -20.57 6.81 -14.34
CA LEU A 298 -20.24 6.17 -15.61
C LEU A 298 -20.10 7.21 -16.75
N ALA A 299 -20.97 8.22 -16.79
CA ALA A 299 -20.88 9.31 -17.76
C ALA A 299 -19.52 10.05 -17.67
N ARG A 300 -19.05 10.37 -16.45
CA ARG A 300 -17.72 10.98 -16.25
C ARG A 300 -16.56 10.10 -16.73
N ILE A 301 -16.70 8.77 -16.63
CA ILE A 301 -15.68 7.84 -17.13
C ILE A 301 -15.70 7.82 -18.66
N GLY A 302 -16.90 7.78 -19.27
CA GLY A 302 -17.07 7.90 -20.72
C GLY A 302 -16.45 9.18 -21.29
N GLU A 303 -16.72 10.33 -20.66
CA GLU A 303 -16.12 11.62 -21.05
C GLU A 303 -14.58 11.61 -20.98
N ARG A 304 -13.99 10.99 -19.93
CA ARG A 304 -12.53 10.84 -19.83
C ARG A 304 -11.96 9.93 -20.92
N LEU A 305 -12.71 8.89 -21.34
CA LEU A 305 -12.28 7.94 -22.36
C LEU A 305 -12.14 8.57 -23.74
N SER A 306 -12.87 9.66 -24.00
CA SER A 306 -12.74 10.45 -25.22
C SER A 306 -11.37 11.13 -25.38
N ASP A 307 -10.57 11.26 -24.30
CA ASP A 307 -9.18 11.71 -24.35
C ASP A 307 -8.22 10.51 -24.47
N PRO A 308 -7.49 10.35 -25.59
CA PRO A 308 -6.57 9.24 -25.81
C PRO A 308 -5.52 9.06 -24.70
N ARG A 309 -5.16 10.14 -23.99
CA ARG A 309 -4.18 10.10 -22.89
C ARG A 309 -4.66 9.28 -21.68
N HIS A 310 -5.97 9.10 -21.54
CA HIS A 310 -6.55 8.34 -20.43
C HIS A 310 -7.00 6.93 -20.82
N ARG A 311 -6.96 6.56 -22.11
CA ARG A 311 -7.50 5.27 -22.61
C ARG A 311 -6.89 4.07 -21.89
N ASP A 312 -5.57 3.98 -21.81
CA ASP A 312 -4.86 2.85 -21.19
C ASP A 312 -5.16 2.73 -19.69
N GLN A 313 -5.24 3.87 -19.01
CA GLN A 313 -5.65 3.91 -17.61
C GLN A 313 -7.05 3.35 -17.45
N ILE A 314 -8.03 3.88 -18.22
CA ILE A 314 -9.45 3.48 -18.18
C ILE A 314 -9.62 1.99 -18.52
N ALA A 315 -8.89 1.48 -19.51
CA ALA A 315 -8.89 0.06 -19.85
C ALA A 315 -8.48 -0.81 -18.66
N ALA A 316 -7.45 -0.41 -17.92
CA ALA A 316 -7.03 -1.13 -16.71
C ALA A 316 -8.03 -0.96 -15.54
N GLU A 317 -8.65 0.23 -15.38
CA GLU A 317 -9.73 0.43 -14.40
C GLU A 317 -10.92 -0.50 -14.68
N LEU A 318 -11.32 -0.61 -15.94
CA LEU A 318 -12.41 -1.47 -16.41
C LEU A 318 -12.08 -2.96 -16.24
N GLU A 319 -10.87 -3.38 -16.62
CA GLU A 319 -10.41 -4.77 -16.44
C GLU A 319 -10.50 -5.22 -14.98
N ARG A 320 -10.14 -4.34 -14.04
CA ARG A 320 -10.29 -4.63 -12.62
C ARG A 320 -11.74 -4.70 -12.19
N ALA A 321 -12.58 -3.76 -12.65
CA ALA A 321 -14.01 -3.79 -12.37
C ALA A 321 -14.65 -5.10 -12.84
N VAL A 322 -14.22 -5.61 -14.00
CA VAL A 322 -14.60 -6.92 -14.53
C VAL A 322 -14.13 -8.08 -13.64
N THR A 323 -12.88 -8.02 -13.16
CA THR A 323 -12.33 -9.04 -12.26
C THR A 323 -13.08 -9.09 -10.91
N ASP A 324 -13.57 -7.95 -10.44
CA ASP A 324 -14.31 -7.81 -9.18
C ASP A 324 -15.83 -8.09 -9.31
N LEU A 325 -16.32 -8.48 -10.49
CA LEU A 325 -17.72 -8.88 -10.66
C LEU A 325 -18.03 -10.10 -9.79
N GLY A 326 -19.09 -9.99 -8.99
CA GLY A 326 -19.50 -11.00 -8.01
C GLY A 326 -18.79 -10.92 -6.66
N HIS A 327 -17.91 -9.93 -6.43
CA HIS A 327 -17.22 -9.77 -5.14
C HIS A 327 -18.17 -9.38 -4.00
N TYR A 328 -19.08 -8.43 -4.24
CA TYR A 328 -20.06 -7.96 -3.27
C TYR A 328 -21.41 -8.62 -3.50
N SER A 329 -21.91 -9.33 -2.48
CA SER A 329 -23.20 -10.05 -2.58
C SER A 329 -24.42 -9.14 -2.68
N ASN A 330 -24.29 -7.84 -2.38
CA ASN A 330 -25.37 -6.85 -2.39
C ASN A 330 -25.35 -5.94 -3.62
N VAL A 331 -24.63 -6.28 -4.69
CA VAL A 331 -24.53 -5.49 -5.92
C VAL A 331 -25.16 -6.23 -7.10
N ASP A 332 -26.06 -5.59 -7.84
CA ASP A 332 -26.57 -6.11 -9.12
C ASP A 332 -25.57 -5.83 -10.26
N TYR A 333 -24.59 -6.72 -10.39
CA TYR A 333 -23.59 -6.65 -11.46
C TYR A 333 -24.17 -6.76 -12.88
N ARG A 334 -25.36 -7.36 -13.06
CA ARG A 334 -26.02 -7.38 -14.39
C ARG A 334 -26.52 -6.00 -14.76
N ALA A 335 -27.10 -5.28 -13.80
CA ALA A 335 -27.48 -3.88 -14.00
C ALA A 335 -26.26 -3.00 -14.28
N THR A 336 -25.13 -3.25 -13.61
CA THR A 336 -23.86 -2.57 -13.93
C THR A 336 -23.41 -2.85 -15.36
N LEU A 337 -23.39 -4.11 -15.81
CA LEU A 337 -23.01 -4.45 -17.18
C LEU A 337 -23.96 -3.86 -18.24
N ARG A 338 -25.28 -3.80 -17.96
CA ARG A 338 -26.23 -3.10 -18.85
C ARG A 338 -25.93 -1.62 -19.00
N ARG A 339 -25.52 -0.95 -17.92
CA ARG A 339 -25.15 0.47 -17.95
C ARG A 339 -23.85 0.70 -18.73
N ILE A 340 -22.83 -0.12 -18.49
CA ILE A 340 -21.59 -0.11 -19.28
C ILE A 340 -21.88 -0.35 -20.76
N HIS A 341 -22.76 -1.32 -21.07
CA HIS A 341 -23.17 -1.64 -22.44
C HIS A 341 -23.98 -0.53 -23.12
N GLY A 342 -24.74 0.26 -22.34
CA GLY A 342 -25.52 1.40 -22.85
C GLY A 342 -24.66 2.60 -23.27
N ASP A 343 -23.42 2.71 -22.78
CA ASP A 343 -22.45 3.71 -23.20
C ASP A 343 -21.63 3.19 -24.40
N THR A 344 -21.58 3.96 -25.49
CA THR A 344 -21.00 3.48 -26.76
C THR A 344 -19.49 3.29 -26.68
N ASP A 345 -18.76 4.19 -26.01
CA ASP A 345 -17.30 4.14 -25.93
C ASP A 345 -16.85 3.06 -24.94
N LEU A 346 -17.54 2.93 -23.81
CA LEU A 346 -17.27 1.87 -22.82
C LEU A 346 -17.63 0.49 -23.35
N ARG A 347 -18.74 0.37 -24.10
CA ARG A 347 -19.10 -0.88 -24.80
C ARG A 347 -18.02 -1.29 -25.79
N ALA A 348 -17.56 -0.36 -26.63
CA ALA A 348 -16.51 -0.63 -27.62
C ALA A 348 -15.18 -1.04 -26.97
N LEU A 349 -14.77 -0.34 -25.91
CA LEU A 349 -13.59 -0.70 -25.14
C LEU A 349 -13.73 -2.09 -24.49
N LEU A 350 -14.87 -2.39 -23.86
CA LEU A 350 -15.09 -3.71 -23.26
C LEU A 350 -15.07 -4.83 -24.30
N LEU A 351 -15.64 -4.61 -25.49
CA LEU A 351 -15.61 -5.58 -26.57
C LEU A 351 -14.17 -5.86 -27.05
N GLU A 352 -13.35 -4.82 -27.26
CA GLU A 352 -11.93 -4.95 -27.61
C GLU A 352 -11.16 -5.76 -26.54
N LEU A 353 -11.41 -5.47 -25.26
CA LEU A 353 -10.80 -6.21 -24.16
C LEU A 353 -11.24 -7.68 -24.14
N VAL A 354 -12.52 -7.97 -24.41
CA VAL A 354 -13.05 -9.33 -24.49
C VAL A 354 -12.47 -10.09 -25.68
N GLU A 355 -12.28 -9.46 -26.83
CA GLU A 355 -11.59 -10.05 -27.98
C GLU A 355 -10.16 -10.46 -27.62
N ARG A 356 -9.42 -9.56 -26.95
CA ARG A 356 -8.07 -9.84 -26.46
C ARG A 356 -8.04 -10.99 -25.46
N TRP A 357 -8.88 -10.94 -24.42
CA TRP A 357 -8.94 -12.02 -23.42
C TRP A 357 -9.38 -13.35 -24.02
N THR A 358 -10.21 -13.32 -25.07
CA THR A 358 -10.64 -14.53 -25.79
C THR A 358 -9.49 -15.16 -26.57
N ALA A 359 -8.64 -14.35 -27.20
CA ALA A 359 -7.41 -14.82 -27.84
C ALA A 359 -6.41 -15.38 -26.82
N GLU A 360 -6.27 -14.72 -25.67
CA GLU A 360 -5.38 -15.15 -24.58
C GLU A 360 -5.75 -16.51 -24.00
N VAL A 361 -7.03 -16.78 -23.73
CA VAL A 361 -7.42 -18.09 -23.19
C VAL A 361 -7.20 -19.23 -24.18
N ALA A 362 -7.08 -18.93 -25.47
CA ALA A 362 -6.82 -19.91 -26.52
C ALA A 362 -5.32 -20.05 -26.87
N SER A 363 -4.43 -19.21 -26.30
CA SER A 363 -3.03 -19.11 -26.75
C SER A 363 -2.13 -20.29 -26.38
N GLY A 364 -2.57 -21.15 -25.46
CA GLY A 364 -1.74 -22.24 -24.91
C GLY A 364 -0.74 -21.79 -23.84
N SER A 365 -0.73 -20.51 -23.47
CA SER A 365 0.11 -19.95 -22.41
C SER A 365 -0.64 -19.95 -21.08
N LEU A 366 -0.01 -20.49 -20.02
CA LEU A 366 -0.61 -20.52 -18.68
C LEU A 366 -0.84 -19.10 -18.11
N PRO A 367 0.10 -18.14 -18.24
CA PRO A 367 -0.14 -16.76 -17.84
C PRO A 367 -1.30 -16.09 -18.56
N ASP A 368 -1.46 -16.32 -19.87
CA ASP A 368 -2.53 -15.73 -20.67
C ASP A 368 -3.88 -16.41 -20.37
N LEU A 369 -3.89 -17.73 -20.20
CA LEU A 369 -5.06 -18.47 -19.74
C LEU A 369 -5.55 -17.95 -18.38
N ALA A 370 -4.63 -17.77 -17.43
CA ALA A 370 -4.94 -17.21 -16.12
C ALA A 370 -5.47 -15.77 -16.21
N HIS A 371 -4.85 -14.95 -17.06
CA HIS A 371 -5.26 -13.56 -17.28
C HIS A 371 -6.67 -13.48 -17.85
N GLY A 372 -6.91 -14.09 -19.02
CA GLY A 372 -8.19 -14.02 -19.71
C GLY A 372 -9.33 -14.70 -18.93
N LEU A 373 -9.11 -15.89 -18.33
CA LEU A 373 -10.17 -16.58 -17.58
C LEU A 373 -10.65 -15.80 -16.36
N SER A 374 -9.76 -15.07 -15.68
CA SER A 374 -10.17 -14.30 -14.52
C SER A 374 -11.05 -13.08 -14.87
N ARG A 375 -11.16 -12.72 -16.15
CA ARG A 375 -12.06 -11.66 -16.65
C ARG A 375 -13.29 -12.23 -17.35
N LEU A 376 -13.08 -13.22 -18.22
CA LEU A 376 -14.17 -13.83 -19.00
C LEU A 376 -15.14 -14.63 -18.14
N ALA A 377 -14.66 -15.38 -17.13
CA ALA A 377 -15.54 -16.20 -16.29
C ALA A 377 -16.53 -15.33 -15.46
N PRO A 378 -16.10 -14.23 -14.80
CA PRO A 378 -17.03 -13.30 -14.18
C PRO A 378 -18.01 -12.64 -15.16
N LEU A 379 -17.58 -12.21 -16.35
CA LEU A 379 -18.46 -11.64 -17.37
C LEU A 379 -19.55 -12.61 -17.80
N ALA A 380 -19.18 -13.86 -18.09
CA ALA A 380 -20.10 -14.91 -18.47
C ALA A 380 -21.12 -15.20 -17.37
N ALA A 381 -20.66 -15.36 -16.12
CA ALA A 381 -21.54 -15.60 -14.97
C ALA A 381 -22.57 -14.48 -14.75
N HIS A 382 -22.22 -13.24 -15.10
CA HIS A 382 -23.10 -12.08 -14.97
C HIS A 382 -23.75 -11.66 -16.31
N GLY A 383 -23.86 -12.58 -17.26
CA GLY A 383 -24.75 -12.44 -18.41
C GLY A 383 -24.27 -11.49 -19.51
N TYR A 384 -22.99 -11.10 -19.53
CA TYR A 384 -22.43 -10.23 -20.57
C TYR A 384 -22.71 -10.75 -21.99
N TYR A 385 -22.51 -12.04 -22.25
CA TYR A 385 -22.74 -12.65 -23.57
C TYR A 385 -24.22 -12.72 -23.99
N GLY A 386 -25.15 -12.43 -23.09
CA GLY A 386 -26.55 -12.19 -23.43
C GLY A 386 -26.83 -10.74 -23.80
N LEU A 387 -26.01 -9.79 -23.31
CA LEU A 387 -26.06 -8.37 -23.66
C LEU A 387 -25.31 -8.08 -24.96
N GLU A 388 -24.21 -8.79 -25.20
CA GLU A 388 -23.37 -8.67 -26.39
C GLU A 388 -23.32 -10.01 -27.16
N PRO A 389 -24.32 -10.33 -27.99
CA PRO A 389 -24.37 -11.58 -28.73
C PRO A 389 -23.22 -11.75 -29.74
N ASP A 390 -22.69 -10.64 -30.25
CA ASP A 390 -21.61 -10.60 -31.24
C ASP A 390 -20.21 -10.79 -30.63
N ALA A 391 -20.09 -10.81 -29.29
CA ALA A 391 -18.83 -11.05 -28.62
C ALA A 391 -18.27 -12.44 -28.96
N PRO A 392 -16.95 -12.56 -29.21
CA PRO A 392 -16.34 -13.85 -29.57
C PRO A 392 -16.51 -14.86 -28.44
N ARG A 393 -16.90 -16.08 -28.80
CA ARG A 393 -17.10 -17.16 -27.82
C ARG A 393 -15.75 -17.77 -27.44
N PRO A 394 -15.38 -17.77 -26.15
CA PRO A 394 -14.09 -18.27 -25.73
C PRO A 394 -14.04 -19.79 -25.77
N ALA A 395 -12.91 -20.32 -26.25
CA ALA A 395 -12.54 -21.72 -26.21
C ALA A 395 -11.23 -21.87 -25.41
N PRO A 396 -11.31 -21.93 -24.07
CA PRO A 396 -10.10 -21.94 -23.24
C PRO A 396 -9.29 -23.21 -23.48
N ALA A 397 -7.97 -23.06 -23.57
CA ALA A 397 -7.01 -24.16 -23.64
C ALA A 397 -7.11 -25.05 -22.39
N SER A 398 -6.75 -26.33 -22.53
CA SER A 398 -6.76 -27.28 -21.42
C SER A 398 -5.77 -26.84 -20.32
N PRO A 399 -6.22 -26.64 -19.06
CA PRO A 399 -5.35 -26.33 -17.94
C PRO A 399 -4.20 -27.33 -17.73
N VAL A 400 -4.43 -28.60 -18.08
CA VAL A 400 -3.42 -29.67 -18.04
C VAL A 400 -2.35 -29.46 -19.09
N GLU A 401 -2.73 -29.20 -20.34
CA GLU A 401 -1.78 -29.01 -21.43
C GLU A 401 -0.96 -27.74 -21.25
N VAL A 402 -1.58 -26.64 -20.80
CA VAL A 402 -0.81 -25.41 -20.53
C VAL A 402 0.10 -25.54 -19.32
N LEU A 403 -0.27 -26.34 -18.30
CA LEU A 403 0.62 -26.67 -17.19
C LEU A 403 1.82 -27.48 -17.69
N ARG A 404 1.57 -28.52 -18.49
CA ARG A 404 2.62 -29.33 -19.12
C ARG A 404 3.55 -28.46 -19.97
N ALA A 405 2.99 -27.58 -20.80
CA ALA A 405 3.75 -26.67 -21.66
C ALA A 405 4.57 -25.65 -20.85
N ALA A 406 4.01 -25.08 -19.79
CA ALA A 406 4.74 -24.16 -18.92
C ALA A 406 5.93 -24.85 -18.24
N LEU A 407 5.71 -26.04 -17.66
CA LEU A 407 6.78 -26.82 -17.03
C LEU A 407 7.84 -27.28 -18.04
N SER A 408 7.42 -27.79 -19.19
CA SER A 408 8.34 -28.29 -20.24
C SER A 408 9.01 -27.19 -21.05
N GLY A 409 8.49 -25.95 -21.00
CA GLY A 409 9.00 -24.78 -21.72
C GLY A 409 9.91 -23.88 -20.89
N GLY A 410 9.81 -23.93 -19.55
CA GLY A 410 10.73 -23.23 -18.65
C GLY A 410 10.02 -22.32 -17.67
N ILE A 411 10.29 -22.43 -16.37
CA ILE A 411 9.75 -21.54 -15.34
C ILE A 411 10.87 -20.72 -14.68
N PRO A 412 10.59 -19.49 -14.20
CA PRO A 412 11.62 -18.65 -13.55
C PRO A 412 12.30 -19.31 -12.35
N ALA A 413 11.60 -20.21 -11.66
CA ALA A 413 12.11 -20.94 -10.50
C ALA A 413 13.22 -21.96 -10.82
N GLU A 414 13.50 -22.23 -12.10
CA GLU A 414 14.66 -23.02 -12.52
C GLU A 414 15.97 -22.24 -12.38
N LEU A 415 15.91 -20.91 -12.25
CA LEU A 415 17.08 -20.04 -12.14
C LEU A 415 17.20 -19.44 -10.74
N HIS A 416 18.44 -19.31 -10.30
CA HIS A 416 18.77 -18.78 -9.00
C HIS A 416 20.06 -17.99 -9.01
N TYR A 417 20.08 -17.00 -8.13
CA TYR A 417 21.23 -16.19 -7.82
C TYR A 417 21.56 -16.32 -6.31
N PRO A 418 22.58 -17.11 -5.92
CA PRO A 418 22.86 -17.51 -4.52
C PRO A 418 23.34 -16.40 -3.62
N TYR A 419 23.86 -15.33 -4.20
CA TYR A 419 24.64 -14.36 -3.46
C TYR A 419 23.78 -13.31 -2.74
N VAL A 420 22.46 -13.28 -2.98
CA VAL A 420 21.55 -12.40 -2.22
C VAL A 420 21.11 -13.11 -0.93
N PRO A 421 21.51 -12.63 0.26
CA PRO A 421 21.20 -13.34 1.50
C PRO A 421 19.69 -13.40 1.78
N PRO A 422 19.14 -14.52 2.32
CA PRO A 422 17.69 -14.66 2.55
C PRO A 422 17.08 -13.57 3.45
N HIS A 423 17.83 -13.09 4.44
CA HIS A 423 17.37 -12.02 5.33
C HIS A 423 17.33 -10.63 4.65
N ILE A 424 17.92 -10.48 3.47
CA ILE A 424 17.84 -9.29 2.63
C ILE A 424 16.58 -9.34 1.76
N LEU A 425 16.20 -10.54 1.27
CA LEU A 425 15.01 -10.75 0.45
C LEU A 425 13.72 -10.21 1.10
N ARG A 426 13.61 -10.30 2.43
CA ARG A 426 12.45 -9.76 3.18
C ARG A 426 12.26 -8.25 3.02
N TRP A 427 13.32 -7.52 2.68
CA TRP A 427 13.29 -6.08 2.47
C TRP A 427 13.05 -5.69 1.01
N LYS A 428 12.99 -6.68 0.11
CA LYS A 428 12.71 -6.53 -1.33
C LYS A 428 13.56 -5.39 -1.94
N PRO A 429 14.89 -5.59 -2.01
CA PRO A 429 15.79 -4.57 -2.53
C PRO A 429 15.40 -4.16 -3.95
N ARG A 430 15.64 -2.89 -4.29
CA ARG A 430 15.61 -2.44 -5.68
C ARG A 430 16.88 -2.93 -6.37
N MET A 431 16.72 -3.58 -7.51
CA MET A 431 17.82 -4.26 -8.21
C MET A 431 18.06 -3.54 -9.54
N ILE A 432 19.21 -2.87 -9.67
CA ILE A 432 19.58 -2.12 -10.88
C ILE A 432 20.83 -2.76 -11.51
N GLN A 433 20.73 -3.13 -12.78
CA GLN A 433 21.84 -3.69 -13.53
C GLN A 433 22.63 -2.58 -14.25
N ASN A 434 23.95 -2.72 -14.25
CA ASN A 434 24.87 -2.00 -15.13
C ASN A 434 25.95 -2.98 -15.62
N GLY A 435 25.79 -3.50 -16.83
CA GLY A 435 26.68 -4.53 -17.38
C GLY A 435 26.68 -5.79 -16.52
N ASP A 436 27.87 -6.17 -16.01
CA ASP A 436 28.07 -7.32 -15.11
C ASP A 436 27.93 -6.99 -13.62
N HIS A 437 27.46 -5.80 -13.29
CA HIS A 437 27.22 -5.38 -11.92
C HIS A 437 25.72 -5.24 -11.66
N LEU A 438 25.24 -5.88 -10.59
CA LEU A 438 23.89 -5.71 -10.08
C LEU A 438 23.95 -5.01 -8.74
N THR A 439 23.35 -3.83 -8.65
CA THR A 439 23.29 -3.06 -7.41
C THR A 439 21.94 -3.29 -6.74
N GLY A 440 21.95 -3.93 -5.58
CA GLY A 440 20.77 -4.13 -4.75
C GLY A 440 20.73 -3.12 -3.61
N SER A 441 19.74 -2.21 -3.60
CA SER A 441 19.58 -1.19 -2.56
C SER A 441 18.39 -1.48 -1.64
N ILE A 442 18.57 -1.31 -0.32
CA ILE A 442 17.56 -1.61 0.70
C ILE A 442 17.25 -0.38 1.53
N GLY A 443 16.04 0.17 1.35
CA GLY A 443 15.57 1.33 2.12
C GLY A 443 16.61 2.46 2.14
N ASP A 444 16.68 3.21 3.24
CA ASP A 444 17.57 4.38 3.38
C ASP A 444 18.98 4.05 3.92
N SER A 445 19.47 2.81 3.83
CA SER A 445 20.57 2.36 4.72
C SER A 445 21.75 1.62 4.09
N PHE A 446 21.60 0.94 2.95
CA PHE A 446 22.67 0.10 2.41
C PHE A 446 22.46 -0.29 0.94
N ALA A 447 23.56 -0.47 0.21
CA ALA A 447 23.57 -1.12 -1.10
C ALA A 447 24.70 -2.14 -1.19
N THR A 448 24.39 -3.25 -1.85
CA THR A 448 25.35 -4.32 -2.17
C THR A 448 25.50 -4.39 -3.67
N VAL A 449 26.74 -4.54 -4.12
CA VAL A 449 27.10 -4.78 -5.51
C VAL A 449 27.41 -6.27 -5.68
N TYR A 450 26.72 -6.85 -6.65
CA TYR A 450 26.74 -8.26 -6.99
C TYR A 450 27.35 -8.42 -8.40
N THR A 451 28.15 -9.45 -8.61
CA THR A 451 28.63 -9.92 -9.92
C THR A 451 28.16 -11.35 -10.14
N PRO A 452 28.22 -11.93 -11.36
CA PRO A 452 27.83 -13.32 -11.56
C PRO A 452 28.55 -14.32 -10.61
N GLU A 453 29.74 -13.97 -10.13
CA GLU A 453 30.59 -14.80 -9.27
C GLU A 453 30.43 -14.53 -7.77
N GLY A 454 29.73 -13.46 -7.35
CA GLY A 454 29.62 -13.17 -5.92
C GLY A 454 29.20 -11.76 -5.53
N ILE A 455 29.53 -11.42 -4.28
CA ILE A 455 29.41 -10.06 -3.75
C ILE A 455 30.73 -9.35 -3.99
N LEU A 456 30.70 -8.26 -4.76
CA LEU A 456 31.87 -7.44 -5.04
C LEU A 456 32.13 -6.44 -3.92
N ALA A 457 31.08 -5.73 -3.50
CA ALA A 457 31.22 -4.65 -2.54
C ALA A 457 29.94 -4.43 -1.75
N ASP A 458 30.13 -3.98 -0.52
CA ASP A 458 29.08 -3.57 0.39
C ASP A 458 29.34 -2.13 0.79
N ALA A 459 28.35 -1.26 0.58
CA ALA A 459 28.49 0.15 0.88
C ALA A 459 27.34 0.63 1.76
N ARG A 460 27.70 1.36 2.83
CA ARG A 460 26.73 2.21 3.53
C ARG A 460 26.35 3.32 2.58
N THR A 461 25.27 3.09 1.86
CA THR A 461 24.69 4.03 0.92
C THR A 461 23.34 4.50 1.43
N VAL A 462 22.63 5.26 0.60
CA VAL A 462 21.37 5.91 0.95
C VAL A 462 20.24 5.31 0.13
N GLY A 463 19.03 5.55 0.60
CA GLY A 463 17.84 5.09 -0.08
C GLY A 463 17.46 5.92 -1.25
N THR A 464 17.17 5.20 -2.31
CA THR A 464 16.48 5.67 -3.49
C THR A 464 14.99 5.84 -3.18
N ARG A 465 14.41 6.93 -3.64
CA ARG A 465 12.97 7.24 -3.56
C ARG A 465 12.41 7.48 -4.93
N GLY A 466 11.12 7.19 -5.13
CA GLY A 466 10.48 7.39 -6.45
C GLY A 466 11.27 6.72 -7.57
N ASP A 467 11.41 7.41 -8.71
CA ASP A 467 12.10 6.93 -9.92
C ASP A 467 13.63 7.15 -9.88
N GLN A 468 14.25 6.70 -8.79
CA GLN A 468 15.70 6.76 -8.58
C GLN A 468 16.34 5.39 -8.69
N ALA A 469 17.39 5.30 -9.52
CA ALA A 469 18.23 4.14 -9.72
C ALA A 469 19.62 4.39 -9.11
N LEU A 470 19.99 3.62 -8.09
CA LEU A 470 21.35 3.58 -7.56
C LEU A 470 22.09 2.43 -8.24
N TRP A 471 23.25 2.70 -8.82
CA TRP A 471 24.03 1.71 -9.57
C TRP A 471 25.54 1.93 -9.40
N TYR A 472 26.29 0.84 -9.49
CA TYR A 472 27.75 0.84 -9.52
C TYR A 472 28.24 0.82 -10.97
N ASP A 473 29.20 1.68 -11.31
CA ASP A 473 29.68 1.82 -12.68
C ASP A 473 30.68 0.74 -13.11
N GLY A 474 31.26 0.01 -12.15
CA GLY A 474 32.28 -1.00 -12.38
C GLY A 474 33.71 -0.54 -12.07
N ASP A 475 33.94 0.76 -11.79
CA ASP A 475 35.29 1.32 -11.57
C ASP A 475 35.26 2.51 -10.59
N GLU A 476 34.71 3.66 -10.98
CA GLU A 476 34.82 4.94 -10.26
C GLU A 476 33.95 5.02 -8.98
N GLY A 477 32.87 4.25 -8.86
CA GLY A 477 32.01 4.24 -7.68
C GLY A 477 30.51 4.14 -7.95
N PHE A 478 29.71 4.63 -7.00
CA PHE A 478 28.25 4.63 -7.11
C PHE A 478 27.73 5.90 -7.80
N PHE A 479 26.69 5.71 -8.61
CA PHE A 479 25.95 6.77 -9.27
C PHE A 479 24.48 6.68 -8.90
N LEU A 480 23.86 7.85 -8.73
CA LEU A 480 22.43 8.00 -8.52
C LEU A 480 21.83 8.63 -9.76
N THR A 481 20.96 7.90 -10.44
CA THR A 481 20.23 8.38 -11.62
C THR A 481 18.77 8.62 -11.26
N GLU A 482 18.23 9.79 -11.59
CA GLU A 482 16.82 10.14 -11.38
C GLU A 482 16.15 10.47 -12.72
N ARG A 483 14.89 10.09 -12.84
CA ARG A 483 14.06 10.49 -13.99
C ARG A 483 13.58 11.94 -13.86
N VAL A 484 13.82 12.75 -14.89
CA VAL A 484 13.42 14.18 -14.93
C VAL A 484 12.64 14.44 -16.21
N GLY A 485 11.30 14.42 -16.10
CA GLY A 485 10.42 14.44 -17.27
C GLY A 485 10.52 13.13 -18.06
N ASP A 486 10.87 13.22 -19.34
CA ASP A 486 11.11 12.09 -20.23
C ASP A 486 12.57 11.60 -20.24
N GLY A 487 13.51 12.42 -19.76
CA GLY A 487 14.93 12.11 -19.69
C GLY A 487 15.42 11.66 -18.30
N TRP A 488 16.73 11.53 -18.18
CA TRP A 488 17.41 11.07 -16.97
C TRP A 488 18.38 12.14 -16.44
N ARG A 489 18.87 11.99 -15.22
CA ARG A 489 19.98 12.81 -14.70
C ARG A 489 20.80 12.00 -13.74
N THR A 490 22.11 12.05 -13.90
CA THR A 490 23.03 11.23 -13.11
C THR A 490 23.94 12.08 -12.24
N PHE A 491 24.09 11.66 -10.99
CA PHE A 491 24.96 12.26 -9.99
C PHE A 491 25.96 11.23 -9.48
N ARG A 492 27.22 11.65 -9.27
CA ARG A 492 28.22 10.82 -8.59
C ARG A 492 27.94 10.83 -7.08
N VAL A 493 27.90 9.66 -6.46
CA VAL A 493 27.79 9.53 -5.00
C VAL A 493 29.17 9.71 -4.38
N VAL A 494 29.33 10.69 -3.49
CA VAL A 494 30.63 11.06 -2.90
C VAL A 494 30.72 10.78 -1.39
N GLY A 495 29.66 10.24 -0.80
CA GLY A 495 29.62 9.85 0.60
C GLY A 495 28.22 9.90 1.20
N HIS A 496 28.15 9.83 2.52
CA HIS A 496 26.91 9.95 3.28
C HIS A 496 27.15 10.71 4.59
N GLU A 497 26.14 11.44 5.06
CA GLU A 497 26.11 12.06 6.39
C GLU A 497 24.78 11.71 7.08
N ALA A 498 24.85 11.13 8.28
CA ALA A 498 23.73 10.51 8.97
C ALA A 498 22.95 9.49 8.09
N ARG A 499 21.77 9.87 7.57
CA ARG A 499 20.92 9.07 6.66
C ARG A 499 20.75 9.72 5.28
N THR A 500 21.60 10.67 4.92
CA THR A 500 21.46 11.49 3.72
C THR A 500 22.64 11.27 2.77
N CYS A 501 22.32 11.10 1.48
CA CYS A 501 23.33 10.82 0.45
C CYS A 501 23.99 12.13 0.08
N LEU A 502 25.31 12.13 -0.03
CA LEU A 502 26.02 13.26 -0.59
C LEU A 502 26.35 12.98 -2.04
N VAL A 503 25.89 13.84 -2.92
CA VAL A 503 26.04 13.70 -4.37
C VAL A 503 26.70 14.93 -4.97
N THR A 504 27.37 14.73 -6.09
CA THR A 504 27.96 15.78 -6.92
C THR A 504 27.45 15.64 -8.35
N LEU A 505 27.05 16.76 -8.96
CA LEU A 505 26.72 16.84 -10.38
C LEU A 505 28.01 17.12 -11.16
N ASP A 506 28.53 16.13 -11.86
CA ASP A 506 29.75 16.24 -12.66
C ASP A 506 29.39 16.37 -14.15
N PRO A 507 29.88 17.39 -14.86
CA PRO A 507 29.60 17.56 -16.29
C PRO A 507 30.06 16.37 -17.15
N ALA A 508 31.06 15.60 -16.72
CA ALA A 508 31.56 14.44 -17.46
C ALA A 508 30.71 13.18 -17.29
N THR A 509 29.80 13.15 -16.32
CA THR A 509 28.98 11.96 -16.00
C THR A 509 27.49 12.25 -15.93
N VAL A 510 27.06 13.50 -16.14
CA VAL A 510 25.66 13.94 -15.98
C VAL A 510 24.69 13.18 -16.90
N ASP A 511 25.19 12.71 -18.04
CA ASP A 511 24.48 12.00 -19.09
C ASP A 511 24.66 10.47 -19.07
N ARG A 512 25.48 9.94 -18.16
CA ARG A 512 25.64 8.48 -17.99
C ARG A 512 24.32 7.84 -17.54
N ARG A 513 24.11 6.59 -17.90
CA ARG A 513 22.94 5.78 -17.55
C ARG A 513 23.37 4.34 -17.28
N PRO A 514 22.73 3.62 -16.34
CA PRO A 514 23.04 2.21 -16.15
C PRO A 514 22.65 1.39 -17.39
N ASP A 515 23.53 0.48 -17.79
CA ASP A 515 23.25 -0.51 -18.84
C ASP A 515 22.36 -1.64 -18.30
N CYS A 516 21.05 -1.51 -18.55
CA CYS A 516 20.02 -2.46 -18.14
C CYS A 516 19.28 -3.01 -19.36
N PRO A 517 19.79 -4.08 -20.00
CA PRO A 517 19.20 -4.65 -21.20
C PRO A 517 17.75 -5.09 -20.98
N PRO A 518 16.82 -4.75 -21.91
CA PRO A 518 15.42 -5.12 -21.78
C PRO A 518 15.15 -6.58 -22.14
N GLU A 519 16.13 -7.26 -22.72
CA GLU A 519 16.04 -8.64 -23.17
C GLU A 519 17.26 -9.45 -22.76
N ALA A 520 17.05 -10.74 -22.56
CA ALA A 520 18.08 -11.75 -22.34
C ALA A 520 17.65 -13.09 -22.95
N GLU A 521 18.62 -13.96 -23.19
CA GLU A 521 18.38 -15.35 -23.56
C GLU A 521 19.10 -16.26 -22.57
N VAL A 522 18.42 -17.34 -22.16
CA VAL A 522 19.00 -18.34 -21.25
C VAL A 522 18.65 -19.73 -21.74
N THR A 523 19.62 -20.64 -21.78
CA THR A 523 19.36 -22.04 -22.13
C THR A 523 19.21 -22.84 -20.86
N LEU A 524 17.99 -23.25 -20.55
CA LEU A 524 17.70 -24.08 -19.37
C LEU A 524 18.24 -25.50 -19.58
N PRO A 525 18.64 -26.22 -18.51
CA PRO A 525 19.14 -27.57 -18.63
C PRO A 525 18.19 -28.51 -19.37
N GLY A 526 18.69 -29.14 -20.44
CA GLY A 526 17.93 -30.07 -21.28
C GLY A 526 17.01 -29.44 -22.32
N ALA A 527 16.94 -28.10 -22.43
CA ALA A 527 16.17 -27.43 -23.46
C ALA A 527 16.85 -27.52 -24.84
N ASP A 528 16.05 -27.62 -25.90
CA ASP A 528 16.52 -27.69 -27.30
C ASP A 528 16.92 -26.32 -27.89
N GLY A 529 16.75 -25.24 -27.12
CA GLY A 529 17.06 -23.87 -27.51
C GLY A 529 16.95 -22.88 -26.35
N PRO A 530 17.23 -21.59 -26.60
CA PRO A 530 17.15 -20.55 -25.57
C PRO A 530 15.71 -20.15 -25.25
N THR A 531 15.42 -19.98 -23.96
CA THR A 531 14.25 -19.25 -23.47
C THR A 531 14.54 -17.76 -23.58
N ARG A 532 13.71 -17.03 -24.31
CA ARG A 532 13.78 -15.56 -24.41
C ARG A 532 13.10 -14.92 -23.21
N ILE A 533 13.77 -13.95 -22.61
CA ILE A 533 13.29 -13.18 -21.46
C ILE A 533 13.23 -11.73 -21.92
N ALA A 534 12.04 -11.15 -21.97
CA ALA A 534 11.84 -9.80 -22.49
C ALA A 534 10.98 -8.97 -21.55
N TYR A 535 11.37 -7.71 -21.36
CA TYR A 535 10.60 -6.72 -20.63
C TYR A 535 9.74 -5.88 -21.55
N ALA A 536 8.48 -5.70 -21.17
CA ALA A 536 7.59 -4.72 -21.75
C ALA A 536 6.58 -4.24 -20.70
N ARG A 537 6.40 -2.91 -20.60
CA ARG A 537 5.36 -2.23 -19.81
C ARG A 537 5.25 -2.75 -18.37
N GLY A 538 6.38 -2.82 -17.66
CA GLY A 538 6.43 -3.27 -16.27
C GLY A 538 6.39 -4.79 -16.07
N ARG A 539 6.51 -5.60 -17.13
CA ARG A 539 6.41 -7.07 -17.05
C ARG A 539 7.56 -7.74 -17.77
N ILE A 540 8.12 -8.77 -17.15
CA ILE A 540 9.09 -9.69 -17.75
C ILE A 540 8.33 -10.93 -18.23
N THR A 541 8.47 -11.26 -19.50
CA THR A 541 7.86 -12.43 -20.15
C THR A 541 8.93 -13.45 -20.48
N PHE A 542 8.69 -14.71 -20.12
CA PHE A 542 9.50 -15.86 -20.47
C PHE A 542 8.82 -16.59 -21.62
N THR A 543 9.54 -16.74 -22.73
CA THR A 543 9.06 -17.40 -23.94
C THR A 543 9.98 -18.57 -24.25
N ALA A 544 9.41 -19.78 -24.25
CA ALA A 544 10.11 -21.01 -24.60
C ALA A 544 10.57 -21.00 -26.07
N PRO A 545 11.52 -21.88 -26.46
CA PRO A 545 12.03 -21.93 -27.84
C PRO A 545 10.97 -22.17 -28.91
N ASP A 546 9.86 -22.82 -28.56
CA ASP A 546 8.73 -23.08 -29.45
C ASP A 546 7.76 -21.88 -29.59
N GLY A 547 8.05 -20.77 -28.92
CA GLY A 547 7.22 -19.56 -28.89
C GLY A 547 6.18 -19.53 -27.76
N THR A 548 6.07 -20.58 -26.95
CA THR A 548 5.10 -20.63 -25.84
C THR A 548 5.50 -19.65 -24.74
N VAL A 549 4.58 -18.79 -24.31
CA VAL A 549 4.78 -17.96 -23.11
C VAL A 549 4.55 -18.82 -21.86
N THR A 550 5.59 -19.04 -21.07
CA THR A 550 5.56 -19.96 -19.93
C THR A 550 5.38 -19.24 -18.60
N ALA A 551 5.87 -18.00 -18.49
CA ALA A 551 5.72 -17.17 -17.31
C ALA A 551 5.66 -15.67 -17.66
N ARG A 552 4.92 -14.91 -16.86
CA ARG A 552 4.91 -13.45 -16.92
C ARG A 552 4.96 -12.86 -15.53
N VAL A 553 6.06 -12.20 -15.21
CA VAL A 553 6.35 -11.70 -13.86
C VAL A 553 6.33 -10.17 -13.86
N PHE A 554 5.78 -9.57 -12.80
CA PHE A 554 5.76 -8.12 -12.66
C PHE A 554 7.14 -7.60 -12.22
N HIS A 555 7.67 -6.58 -12.90
CA HIS A 555 8.96 -5.96 -12.62
C HIS A 555 8.78 -4.46 -12.36
N PRO A 556 8.58 -4.05 -11.10
CA PRO A 556 8.67 -2.66 -10.71
C PRO A 556 10.13 -2.31 -10.42
N PRO A 557 10.83 -1.51 -11.26
CA PRO A 557 12.24 -1.20 -11.02
C PRO A 557 12.46 -0.45 -9.69
N PHE A 558 11.44 0.26 -9.21
CA PHE A 558 11.55 1.19 -8.08
C PHE A 558 10.51 1.00 -6.97
N GLU A 559 9.63 -0.01 -7.00
CA GLU A 559 8.72 -0.25 -5.87
C GLU A 559 9.26 -1.31 -4.92
N ALA A 560 9.41 -0.95 -3.64
CA ALA A 560 9.44 -1.96 -2.59
C ALA A 560 8.02 -2.52 -2.48
N ALA A 561 7.85 -3.83 -2.58
CA ALA A 561 6.50 -4.41 -2.59
C ALA A 561 5.71 -3.97 -1.35
N SER A 562 4.41 -3.76 -1.56
CA SER A 562 3.50 -3.17 -0.60
C SER A 562 3.36 -4.02 0.67
N SER A 563 2.81 -3.38 1.72
CA SER A 563 2.58 -3.98 3.03
C SER A 563 1.71 -5.24 3.05
N HIS A 564 0.87 -5.44 2.01
CA HIS A 564 0.00 -6.61 1.83
C HIS A 564 0.69 -7.77 1.07
N GLU A 565 1.91 -7.55 0.59
CA GLU A 565 2.74 -8.54 -0.09
C GLU A 565 3.88 -9.04 0.83
N ARG A 566 3.75 -8.77 2.14
CA ARG A 566 4.72 -9.16 3.18
C ARG A 566 4.66 -10.63 3.58
N ASP A 567 3.65 -11.37 3.13
CA ASP A 567 3.48 -12.80 3.43
C ASP A 567 4.38 -13.74 2.61
N GLY A 568 5.46 -13.23 2.02
CA GLY A 568 6.54 -14.05 1.43
C GLY A 568 6.23 -14.72 0.08
N GLU A 569 5.09 -14.41 -0.55
CA GLU A 569 4.64 -15.13 -1.76
C GLU A 569 5.27 -14.67 -3.09
N GLN A 570 5.86 -13.47 -3.16
CA GLN A 570 6.51 -13.01 -4.41
C GLN A 570 8.04 -13.18 -4.35
N PRO A 571 8.66 -13.86 -5.33
CA PRO A 571 10.11 -14.00 -5.43
C PRO A 571 10.79 -12.63 -5.64
N LEU A 572 12.06 -12.54 -5.26
CA LEU A 572 12.87 -11.36 -5.59
C LEU A 572 12.95 -11.21 -7.12
N MET A 573 12.69 -9.99 -7.59
CA MET A 573 12.72 -9.67 -9.01
C MET A 573 14.09 -9.17 -9.43
N PHE A 574 14.61 -9.73 -10.53
CA PHE A 574 15.85 -9.30 -11.14
C PHE A 574 15.57 -8.56 -12.45
N PRO A 575 16.46 -7.64 -12.87
CA PRO A 575 16.41 -7.04 -14.20
C PRO A 575 16.44 -8.11 -15.30
N PRO A 576 15.81 -7.86 -16.46
CA PRO A 576 15.70 -8.85 -17.56
C PRO A 576 17.07 -9.36 -18.01
N GLY A 577 18.02 -8.44 -18.24
CA GLY A 577 19.41 -8.74 -18.60
C GLY A 577 20.17 -9.60 -17.60
N TRP A 578 19.72 -9.69 -16.34
CA TRP A 578 20.42 -10.43 -15.29
C TRP A 578 20.12 -11.93 -15.31
N TYR A 579 19.01 -12.37 -15.90
CA TYR A 579 18.66 -13.79 -15.93
C TYR A 579 19.69 -14.66 -16.68
N ALA A 580 20.35 -14.10 -17.71
CA ALA A 580 21.43 -14.78 -18.41
C ALA A 580 22.69 -15.00 -17.55
N ARG A 581 22.79 -14.32 -16.40
CA ARG A 581 23.90 -14.43 -15.43
C ARG A 581 23.57 -15.31 -14.24
N MET A 582 22.37 -15.90 -14.21
CA MET A 582 21.95 -16.81 -13.15
C MET A 582 22.36 -18.25 -13.43
N THR A 583 22.37 -19.04 -12.37
CA THR A 583 22.68 -20.48 -12.43
C THR A 583 21.42 -21.32 -12.25
N PRO A 584 21.33 -22.52 -12.87
CA PRO A 584 20.23 -23.43 -12.62
C PRO A 584 20.16 -23.84 -11.14
N VAL A 585 18.97 -23.82 -10.56
CA VAL A 585 18.70 -24.30 -9.19
C VAL A 585 18.99 -25.79 -9.08
N ASP A 586 18.42 -26.57 -10.00
CA ASP A 586 18.46 -28.03 -10.00
C ASP A 586 18.63 -28.50 -11.45
N VAL A 587 19.85 -28.90 -11.80
CA VAL A 587 20.18 -29.26 -13.18
C VAL A 587 19.39 -30.50 -13.62
N TYR A 588 19.26 -31.51 -12.76
CA TYR A 588 18.54 -32.75 -13.07
C TYR A 588 17.03 -32.52 -13.03
N GLY A 589 16.52 -31.79 -12.05
CA GLY A 589 15.12 -31.39 -11.97
C GLY A 589 14.67 -30.60 -13.20
N SER A 590 15.48 -29.64 -13.67
CA SER A 590 15.19 -28.84 -14.86
C SER A 590 15.15 -29.69 -16.14
N GLN A 591 16.06 -30.67 -16.26
CA GLN A 591 16.05 -31.67 -17.34
C GLN A 591 14.81 -32.56 -17.27
N ALA A 592 14.39 -32.98 -16.07
CA ALA A 592 13.19 -33.77 -15.87
C ALA A 592 11.93 -33.00 -16.28
N LEU A 593 11.87 -31.69 -16.00
CA LEU A 593 10.76 -30.83 -16.43
C LEU A 593 10.57 -30.82 -17.95
N ARG A 594 11.64 -30.91 -18.75
CA ARG A 594 11.55 -30.99 -20.23
C ARG A 594 10.78 -32.22 -20.72
N ARG A 595 10.71 -33.27 -19.89
CA ARG A 595 10.07 -34.55 -20.19
C ARG A 595 8.72 -34.71 -19.47
N THR A 596 8.16 -33.63 -18.94
CA THR A 596 6.88 -33.66 -18.23
C THR A 596 5.79 -34.24 -19.13
N THR A 597 5.25 -35.38 -18.70
CA THR A 597 4.16 -36.07 -19.40
C THR A 597 2.81 -35.44 -19.05
N ARG A 598 1.79 -35.74 -19.86
CA ARG A 598 0.41 -35.33 -19.57
C ARG A 598 -0.09 -35.90 -18.24
N ASP A 599 0.18 -37.18 -17.96
CA ASP A 599 -0.21 -37.84 -16.70
C ASP A 599 0.40 -37.12 -15.47
N GLN A 600 1.68 -36.78 -15.52
CA GLN A 600 2.33 -36.01 -14.45
C GLN A 600 1.66 -34.64 -14.25
N ALA A 601 1.31 -33.93 -15.33
CA ALA A 601 0.60 -32.66 -15.24
C ALA A 601 -0.81 -32.81 -14.66
N GLU A 602 -1.55 -33.86 -15.05
CA GLU A 602 -2.88 -34.17 -14.49
C GLU A 602 -2.81 -34.42 -12.98
N ARG A 603 -1.83 -35.23 -12.55
CA ARG A 603 -1.61 -35.55 -11.14
C ARG A 603 -1.16 -34.33 -10.31
N LEU A 604 -0.29 -33.48 -10.85
CA LEU A 604 0.10 -32.22 -10.19
C LEU A 604 -1.07 -31.25 -10.08
N LEU A 605 -1.89 -31.14 -11.13
CA LEU A 605 -3.08 -30.30 -11.11
C LEU A 605 -4.07 -30.79 -10.05
N ASP A 606 -4.32 -32.10 -9.99
CA ASP A 606 -5.21 -32.71 -8.99
C ASP A 606 -4.70 -32.48 -7.57
N ALA A 607 -3.41 -32.71 -7.34
CA ALA A 607 -2.76 -32.42 -6.07
C ALA A 607 -2.85 -30.93 -5.69
N ALA A 608 -2.71 -30.02 -6.66
CA ALA A 608 -2.82 -28.58 -6.42
C ALA A 608 -4.22 -28.12 -6.05
N LEU A 609 -5.27 -28.84 -6.47
CA LEU A 609 -6.64 -28.62 -6.01
C LEU A 609 -6.84 -29.04 -4.55
N ALA A 610 -6.09 -30.04 -4.08
CA ALA A 610 -6.13 -30.54 -2.71
C ALA A 610 -5.32 -29.69 -1.73
N GLY A 611 -4.13 -29.21 -2.14
CA GLY A 611 -3.31 -28.27 -1.37
C GLY A 611 -1.80 -28.52 -1.45
N PRO A 612 -0.98 -27.56 -0.98
CA PRO A 612 0.48 -27.65 -0.87
C PRO A 612 1.05 -29.00 -0.40
N ALA A 613 0.47 -29.61 0.63
CA ALA A 613 0.96 -30.90 1.14
C ALA A 613 0.79 -32.03 0.11
N ALA A 614 -0.38 -32.10 -0.55
CA ALA A 614 -0.63 -33.06 -1.60
C ALA A 614 0.28 -32.84 -2.82
N VAL A 615 0.60 -31.59 -3.15
CA VAL A 615 1.57 -31.29 -4.22
C VAL A 615 2.96 -31.80 -3.87
N ALA A 616 3.40 -31.64 -2.62
CA ALA A 616 4.70 -32.16 -2.17
C ALA A 616 4.77 -33.69 -2.29
N GLU A 617 3.73 -34.40 -1.83
CA GLU A 617 3.63 -35.86 -1.95
C GLU A 617 3.60 -36.30 -3.42
N ALA A 618 2.83 -35.60 -4.27
CA ALA A 618 2.79 -35.89 -5.70
C ALA A 618 4.14 -35.68 -6.39
N LEU A 619 4.88 -34.62 -6.02
CA LEU A 619 6.22 -34.37 -6.53
C LEU A 619 7.20 -35.49 -6.15
N ASP A 620 7.15 -35.96 -4.90
CA ASP A 620 7.99 -37.08 -4.43
C ASP A 620 7.74 -38.36 -5.26
N GLU A 621 6.50 -38.61 -5.65
CA GLU A 621 6.15 -39.82 -6.39
C GLU A 621 6.44 -39.69 -7.91
N ILE A 622 6.07 -38.57 -8.52
CA ILE A 622 6.03 -38.47 -9.99
C ILE A 622 7.19 -37.69 -10.60
N MET A 623 7.92 -36.92 -9.81
CA MET A 623 9.09 -36.13 -10.22
C MET A 623 10.24 -36.27 -9.20
N PRO A 624 10.73 -37.50 -8.94
CA PRO A 624 11.75 -37.73 -7.91
C PRO A 624 13.09 -37.04 -8.18
N ASP A 625 13.39 -36.71 -9.45
CA ASP A 625 14.60 -35.99 -9.85
C ASP A 625 14.56 -34.49 -9.50
N VAL A 626 13.39 -33.94 -9.14
CA VAL A 626 13.25 -32.56 -8.66
C VAL A 626 13.46 -32.56 -7.15
N VAL A 627 14.66 -32.19 -6.72
CA VAL A 627 15.07 -32.30 -5.31
C VAL A 627 15.18 -30.95 -4.62
N GLU A 628 15.53 -29.90 -5.36
CA GLU A 628 15.77 -28.59 -4.75
C GLU A 628 14.47 -27.85 -4.42
N ARG A 629 14.41 -27.37 -3.18
CA ARG A 629 13.21 -26.72 -2.63
C ARG A 629 12.72 -25.52 -3.46
N PRO A 630 13.59 -24.58 -3.93
CA PRO A 630 13.11 -23.44 -4.72
C PRO A 630 12.39 -23.85 -6.01
N LEU A 631 12.90 -24.89 -6.69
CA LEU A 631 12.27 -25.42 -7.90
C LEU A 631 10.93 -26.11 -7.58
N ARG A 632 10.88 -26.92 -6.53
CA ARG A 632 9.63 -27.54 -6.04
C ARG A 632 8.56 -26.51 -5.71
N ASP A 633 8.91 -25.45 -5.00
CA ASP A 633 8.00 -24.35 -4.64
C ASP A 633 7.47 -23.65 -5.91
N GLY A 634 8.33 -23.47 -6.92
CA GLY A 634 7.97 -22.93 -8.23
C GLY A 634 7.00 -23.80 -9.01
N ILE A 635 7.25 -25.12 -9.09
CA ILE A 635 6.34 -26.08 -9.74
C ILE A 635 4.98 -26.07 -9.03
N ALA A 636 4.98 -26.06 -7.69
CA ALA A 636 3.76 -25.98 -6.91
C ALA A 636 2.98 -24.69 -7.18
N ALA A 637 3.65 -23.54 -7.33
CA ALA A 637 3.01 -22.27 -7.70
C ALA A 637 2.39 -22.31 -9.12
N THR A 638 3.09 -22.90 -10.08
CA THR A 638 2.61 -23.09 -11.45
C THR A 638 1.39 -24.02 -11.47
N ALA A 639 1.43 -25.14 -10.74
CA ALA A 639 0.30 -26.06 -10.62
C ALA A 639 -0.92 -25.43 -9.93
N ARG A 640 -0.73 -24.62 -8.88
CA ARG A 640 -1.81 -23.83 -8.24
C ARG A 640 -2.46 -22.83 -9.20
N THR A 641 -1.67 -22.20 -10.07
CA THR A 641 -2.19 -21.29 -11.10
C THR A 641 -3.06 -22.07 -12.10
N ALA A 642 -2.60 -23.25 -12.55
CA ALA A 642 -3.38 -24.11 -13.44
C ALA A 642 -4.68 -24.62 -12.79
N ALA A 643 -4.64 -25.01 -11.51
CA ALA A 643 -5.83 -25.38 -10.73
C ALA A 643 -6.85 -24.23 -10.62
N THR A 644 -6.37 -22.99 -10.44
CA THR A 644 -7.22 -21.79 -10.47
C THR A 644 -7.85 -21.58 -11.84
N CYS A 645 -7.08 -21.78 -12.91
CA CYS A 645 -7.59 -21.75 -14.29
C CYS A 645 -8.66 -22.81 -14.51
N LEU A 646 -8.50 -24.03 -13.99
CA LEU A 646 -9.53 -25.08 -14.12
C LEU A 646 -10.86 -24.66 -13.48
N TYR A 647 -10.84 -24.10 -12.27
CA TYR A 647 -12.07 -23.59 -11.64
C TYR A 647 -12.71 -22.48 -12.46
N ALA A 648 -11.92 -21.54 -12.99
CA ALA A 648 -12.44 -20.44 -13.81
C ALA A 648 -12.99 -20.94 -15.16
N ALA A 649 -12.32 -21.90 -15.81
CA ALA A 649 -12.78 -22.53 -17.04
C ALA A 649 -14.08 -23.32 -16.84
N LEU A 650 -14.21 -24.05 -15.73
CA LEU A 650 -15.47 -24.73 -15.37
C LEU A 650 -16.62 -23.74 -15.17
N ARG A 651 -16.36 -22.61 -14.49
CA ARG A 651 -17.36 -21.54 -14.32
C ARG A 651 -17.75 -20.90 -15.66
N LEU A 652 -16.77 -20.59 -16.50
CA LEU A 652 -16.98 -20.00 -17.82
C LEU A 652 -17.81 -20.94 -18.72
N THR A 653 -17.39 -22.19 -18.83
CA THR A 653 -18.05 -23.19 -19.69
C THR A 653 -19.47 -23.48 -19.20
N ALA A 654 -19.70 -23.59 -17.89
CA ALA A 654 -21.04 -23.73 -17.32
C ALA A 654 -21.94 -22.53 -17.62
N ALA A 655 -21.43 -21.30 -17.48
CA ALA A 655 -22.20 -20.08 -17.73
C ALA A 655 -22.58 -19.90 -19.22
N LEU A 656 -21.74 -20.40 -20.14
CA LEU A 656 -21.97 -20.29 -21.58
C LEU A 656 -22.61 -21.54 -22.21
N GLY A 657 -22.86 -22.60 -21.43
CA GLY A 657 -23.37 -23.87 -21.95
C GLY A 657 -22.38 -24.60 -22.86
N LEU A 658 -21.08 -24.41 -22.65
CA LEU A 658 -20.00 -25.04 -23.43
C LEU A 658 -19.60 -26.41 -22.85
N PRO A 659 -18.94 -27.28 -23.64
CA PRO A 659 -18.33 -28.50 -23.12
C PRO A 659 -17.39 -28.20 -21.95
N ARG A 660 -17.31 -29.13 -21.00
CA ARG A 660 -16.35 -29.03 -19.90
C ARG A 660 -14.92 -29.10 -20.44
N PRO A 661 -13.97 -28.41 -19.82
CA PRO A 661 -12.56 -28.54 -20.16
C PRO A 661 -12.08 -29.99 -19.92
N ASP A 662 -11.08 -30.40 -20.68
CA ASP A 662 -10.41 -31.68 -20.48
C ASP A 662 -9.67 -31.72 -19.12
N GLY A 663 -9.45 -32.92 -18.58
CA GLY A 663 -8.66 -33.12 -17.36
C GLY A 663 -9.39 -32.75 -16.06
N VAL A 664 -10.71 -32.65 -16.07
CA VAL A 664 -11.52 -32.43 -14.85
C VAL A 664 -11.51 -33.69 -13.97
N PRO A 665 -11.00 -33.62 -12.72
CA PRO A 665 -11.01 -34.74 -11.80
C PRO A 665 -12.41 -35.30 -11.56
N ALA A 666 -12.51 -36.62 -11.36
CA ALA A 666 -13.80 -37.30 -11.15
C ALA A 666 -14.57 -36.73 -9.93
N TRP A 667 -13.84 -36.37 -8.87
CA TRP A 667 -14.41 -35.79 -7.65
C TRP A 667 -14.86 -34.34 -7.79
N LEU A 668 -14.67 -33.68 -8.94
CA LEU A 668 -15.28 -32.37 -9.27
C LEU A 668 -16.52 -32.50 -10.17
N ARG A 669 -16.91 -33.72 -10.58
CA ARG A 669 -18.10 -33.93 -11.41
C ARG A 669 -19.38 -33.62 -10.64
N THR A 670 -20.26 -32.83 -11.24
CA THR A 670 -21.58 -32.52 -10.67
C THR A 670 -22.65 -33.45 -11.23
N HIS A 671 -23.70 -33.68 -10.44
CA HIS A 671 -24.93 -34.29 -10.89
C HIS A 671 -25.57 -33.46 -12.02
N PRO A 672 -26.08 -34.07 -13.10
CA PRO A 672 -26.61 -33.34 -14.26
C PRO A 672 -27.75 -32.38 -13.92
N ARG A 673 -28.62 -32.76 -12.97
CA ARG A 673 -29.73 -31.93 -12.49
C ARG A 673 -29.31 -30.86 -11.46
N LEU A 674 -28.05 -30.90 -11.00
CA LEU A 674 -27.48 -29.93 -10.06
C LEU A 674 -26.20 -29.28 -10.60
N PRO A 675 -26.29 -28.45 -11.67
CA PRO A 675 -25.15 -27.61 -12.05
C PRO A 675 -24.87 -26.62 -10.92
N VAL A 676 -23.58 -26.46 -10.59
CA VAL A 676 -23.11 -25.67 -9.44
C VAL A 676 -22.68 -24.25 -9.80
N GLY A 677 -22.66 -23.91 -11.10
CA GLY A 677 -22.34 -22.57 -11.58
C GLY A 677 -21.10 -21.97 -10.91
N GLY A 678 -21.30 -20.83 -10.24
CA GLY A 678 -20.24 -20.09 -9.55
C GLY A 678 -19.60 -20.81 -8.36
N GLN A 679 -20.20 -21.89 -7.86
CA GLN A 679 -19.81 -22.57 -6.62
C GLN A 679 -18.90 -23.79 -6.82
N THR A 680 -18.28 -23.96 -8.00
CA THR A 680 -17.41 -25.12 -8.30
C THR A 680 -16.24 -25.26 -7.31
N ALA A 681 -15.59 -24.15 -6.94
CA ALA A 681 -14.48 -24.18 -5.97
C ALA A 681 -14.96 -24.55 -4.55
N LYS A 682 -16.17 -24.10 -4.18
CA LYS A 682 -16.80 -24.46 -2.90
C LYS A 682 -17.22 -25.92 -2.86
N LEU A 683 -17.78 -26.44 -3.95
CA LEU A 683 -18.05 -27.87 -4.11
C LEU A 683 -16.79 -28.70 -3.82
N GLY A 684 -15.67 -28.30 -4.42
CA GLY A 684 -14.41 -29.01 -4.23
C GLY A 684 -13.97 -29.01 -2.76
N ALA A 685 -14.06 -27.87 -2.08
CA ALA A 685 -13.75 -27.77 -0.66
C ALA A 685 -14.69 -28.60 0.23
N LEU A 686 -16.01 -28.57 -0.04
CA LEU A 686 -17.01 -29.38 0.67
C LEU A 686 -16.67 -30.88 0.57
N ARG A 687 -16.40 -31.38 -0.64
CA ARG A 687 -16.07 -32.79 -0.87
C ARG A 687 -14.78 -33.19 -0.16
N ARG A 688 -13.74 -32.36 -0.25
CA ARG A 688 -12.47 -32.65 0.40
C ARG A 688 -12.57 -32.68 1.93
N VAL A 689 -13.32 -31.74 2.51
CA VAL A 689 -13.60 -31.75 3.96
C VAL A 689 -14.40 -33.01 4.37
N ALA A 690 -15.39 -33.40 3.58
CA ALA A 690 -16.17 -34.60 3.83
C ALA A 690 -15.30 -35.87 3.77
N GLU A 691 -14.45 -35.98 2.74
CA GLU A 691 -13.51 -37.09 2.55
C GLU A 691 -12.55 -37.22 3.74
N ILE A 692 -11.89 -36.13 4.16
CA ILE A 692 -10.99 -36.10 5.32
C ILE A 692 -11.68 -36.65 6.57
N LEU A 693 -12.90 -36.20 6.85
CA LEU A 693 -13.65 -36.61 8.04
C LEU A 693 -14.16 -38.06 7.94
N GLN A 694 -14.58 -38.49 6.77
CA GLN A 694 -15.04 -39.87 6.53
C GLN A 694 -13.87 -40.86 6.66
N GLU A 695 -12.70 -40.53 6.08
CA GLU A 695 -11.50 -41.35 6.22
C GLU A 695 -11.07 -41.43 7.69
N ALA A 696 -11.01 -40.29 8.39
CA ALA A 696 -10.68 -40.25 9.81
C ALA A 696 -11.66 -41.06 10.68
N ALA A 697 -12.95 -41.05 10.33
CA ALA A 697 -13.98 -41.79 11.04
C ALA A 697 -13.95 -43.31 10.75
N SER A 698 -13.33 -43.74 9.65
CA SER A 698 -13.21 -45.16 9.28
C SER A 698 -12.10 -45.90 10.03
N ARG A 699 -11.19 -45.17 10.69
CA ARG A 699 -10.14 -45.73 11.54
C ARG A 699 -10.77 -46.34 12.81
N SER A 700 -10.18 -47.41 13.35
CA SER A 700 -10.76 -48.23 14.44
C SER A 700 -11.45 -47.44 15.57
N ASP A 701 -12.46 -48.05 16.20
CA ASP A 701 -13.26 -47.43 17.26
C ASP A 701 -12.41 -46.84 18.40
N ALA A 702 -12.78 -45.65 18.86
CA ALA A 702 -12.10 -44.94 19.94
C ALA A 702 -12.98 -44.84 21.17
N ALA A 703 -12.49 -45.27 22.33
CA ALA A 703 -13.23 -45.12 23.59
C ALA A 703 -13.33 -43.66 24.07
N GLN A 704 -12.39 -42.79 23.65
CA GLN A 704 -12.31 -41.39 24.04
C GLN A 704 -11.84 -40.51 22.87
N VAL A 705 -12.17 -39.21 22.94
CA VAL A 705 -11.71 -38.21 21.98
C VAL A 705 -10.18 -38.08 22.07
N HIS A 706 -9.48 -38.19 20.94
CA HIS A 706 -8.03 -38.01 20.88
C HIS A 706 -7.60 -37.39 19.53
N PRO A 707 -6.47 -36.67 19.48
CA PRO A 707 -6.01 -36.04 18.25
C PRO A 707 -5.45 -37.10 17.28
N LEU A 708 -5.80 -36.97 16.00
CA LEU A 708 -5.24 -37.77 14.90
C LEU A 708 -4.10 -37.05 14.18
N GLY A 709 -3.96 -35.75 14.38
CA GLY A 709 -2.93 -34.92 13.78
C GLY A 709 -3.49 -33.61 13.23
N ARG A 710 -2.79 -33.05 12.26
CA ARG A 710 -3.23 -31.86 11.53
C ARG A 710 -3.34 -32.16 10.05
N VAL A 711 -4.37 -31.59 9.44
CA VAL A 711 -4.61 -31.63 8.00
C VAL A 711 -4.71 -30.22 7.47
N GLU A 712 -4.37 -30.05 6.20
CA GLU A 712 -4.60 -28.79 5.53
C GLU A 712 -6.09 -28.62 5.23
N VAL A 713 -6.69 -27.54 5.75
CA VAL A 713 -8.10 -27.22 5.47
C VAL A 713 -8.17 -26.52 4.12
N PRO A 714 -8.98 -27.03 3.15
CA PRO A 714 -9.07 -26.45 1.81
C PRO A 714 -9.38 -24.95 1.85
N ARG A 715 -8.76 -24.17 0.96
CA ARG A 715 -8.87 -22.69 0.92
C ARG A 715 -10.31 -22.19 0.93
N PHE A 716 -11.21 -22.85 0.19
CA PHE A 716 -12.62 -22.46 0.07
C PHE A 716 -13.55 -23.11 1.11
N ALA A 717 -12.99 -23.80 2.12
CA ALA A 717 -13.77 -24.34 3.24
C ALA A 717 -14.08 -23.29 4.33
N GLY A 718 -13.52 -22.08 4.21
CA GLY A 718 -13.87 -20.96 5.10
C GLY A 718 -15.31 -20.52 4.90
N GLY A 719 -16.05 -20.32 6.00
CA GLY A 719 -17.44 -19.86 5.97
C GLY A 719 -18.47 -20.95 5.67
N LEU A 720 -18.07 -22.23 5.53
CA LEU A 720 -19.02 -23.34 5.35
C LEU A 720 -20.06 -23.42 6.46
N TRP A 721 -19.66 -23.12 7.71
CA TRP A 721 -20.53 -23.07 8.88
C TRP A 721 -21.64 -21.99 8.81
N ILE A 722 -21.56 -21.05 7.87
CA ILE A 722 -22.61 -20.03 7.66
C ILE A 722 -23.80 -20.64 6.92
N ALA A 723 -23.55 -21.56 5.98
CA ALA A 723 -24.59 -22.17 5.16
C ALA A 723 -25.04 -23.54 5.69
N PHE A 724 -24.23 -24.18 6.54
CA PHE A 724 -24.56 -25.48 7.14
C PHE A 724 -25.88 -25.41 7.93
N GLY A 725 -26.80 -26.35 7.67
CA GLY A 725 -28.09 -26.41 8.35
C GLY A 725 -29.11 -25.33 7.93
N THR A 726 -28.88 -24.62 6.82
CA THR A 726 -29.75 -23.53 6.35
C THR A 726 -30.35 -23.73 4.96
N LEU A 727 -30.13 -24.89 4.32
CA LEU A 727 -30.46 -25.10 2.92
C LEU A 727 -31.97 -24.99 2.66
N GLY A 728 -32.83 -25.48 3.56
CA GLY A 728 -34.27 -25.29 3.46
C GLY A 728 -34.67 -23.82 3.52
N GLY A 729 -34.04 -23.04 4.40
CA GLY A 729 -34.26 -21.61 4.49
C GLY A 729 -33.81 -20.85 3.24
N GLN A 730 -32.72 -21.29 2.63
CA GLN A 730 -32.25 -20.77 1.34
C GLN A 730 -33.18 -21.15 0.18
N ALA A 731 -33.76 -22.35 0.19
CA ALA A 731 -34.75 -22.78 -0.79
C ALA A 731 -36.02 -21.92 -0.70
N ILE A 732 -36.51 -21.66 0.51
CA ILE A 732 -37.64 -20.75 0.73
C ILE A 732 -37.33 -19.34 0.23
N GLU A 733 -36.15 -18.81 0.54
CA GLU A 733 -35.73 -17.51 0.06
C GLU A 733 -35.67 -17.47 -1.47
N ALA A 734 -35.12 -18.50 -2.12
CA ALA A 734 -35.08 -18.61 -3.58
C ALA A 734 -36.49 -18.66 -4.19
N ALA A 735 -37.45 -19.29 -3.51
CA ALA A 735 -38.83 -19.44 -3.99
C ALA A 735 -39.66 -18.16 -3.90
N ARG A 736 -39.30 -17.17 -3.07
CA ARG A 736 -40.10 -15.93 -2.91
C ARG A 736 -40.13 -15.08 -4.18
N ALA A 737 -41.29 -14.51 -4.51
CA ALA A 737 -41.49 -13.66 -5.68
C ALA A 737 -40.60 -12.40 -5.69
N TRP A 738 -40.44 -11.74 -4.54
CA TRP A 738 -39.65 -10.52 -4.41
C TRP A 738 -38.15 -10.75 -4.19
N THR A 739 -37.69 -12.00 -4.17
CA THR A 739 -36.25 -12.27 -4.16
C THR A 739 -35.65 -11.80 -5.48
N PRO A 740 -34.64 -10.90 -5.47
CA PRO A 740 -34.02 -10.44 -6.69
C PRO A 740 -33.45 -11.61 -7.50
N ARG A 741 -33.53 -11.52 -8.83
CA ARG A 741 -33.10 -12.61 -9.72
C ARG A 741 -31.67 -13.06 -9.45
N TYR A 742 -30.73 -12.13 -9.25
CA TYR A 742 -29.34 -12.44 -8.97
C TYR A 742 -29.18 -13.19 -7.63
N THR A 743 -29.93 -12.80 -6.60
CA THR A 743 -29.93 -13.48 -5.29
C THR A 743 -30.47 -14.90 -5.43
N ARG A 744 -31.56 -15.07 -6.17
CA ARG A 744 -32.17 -16.38 -6.44
C ARG A 744 -31.19 -17.33 -7.14
N GLU A 745 -30.57 -16.88 -8.23
CA GLU A 745 -29.59 -17.70 -8.97
C GLU A 745 -28.40 -18.11 -8.07
N ARG A 746 -27.87 -17.18 -7.25
CA ARG A 746 -26.82 -17.49 -6.26
C ARG A 746 -27.25 -18.55 -5.25
N LEU A 747 -28.48 -18.47 -4.73
CA LEU A 747 -29.02 -19.45 -3.78
C LEU A 747 -29.19 -20.82 -4.45
N LEU A 748 -29.60 -20.87 -5.73
CA LEU A 748 -29.72 -22.13 -6.46
C LEU A 748 -28.36 -22.79 -6.74
N ASP A 749 -27.32 -22.00 -7.07
CA ASP A 749 -25.95 -22.49 -7.22
C ASP A 749 -25.40 -23.03 -5.88
N GLU A 750 -25.69 -22.33 -4.78
CA GLU A 750 -25.33 -22.75 -3.42
C GLU A 750 -26.00 -24.09 -3.07
N LEU A 751 -27.33 -24.19 -3.22
CA LEU A 751 -28.07 -25.43 -3.03
C LEU A 751 -27.52 -26.58 -3.88
N ALA A 752 -27.18 -26.30 -5.13
CA ALA A 752 -26.58 -27.29 -6.02
C ALA A 752 -25.22 -27.77 -5.53
N ALA A 753 -24.35 -26.86 -5.05
CA ALA A 753 -23.04 -27.23 -4.53
C ALA A 753 -23.18 -28.16 -3.32
N TRP A 754 -24.06 -27.84 -2.37
CA TRP A 754 -24.32 -28.68 -1.20
C TRP A 754 -24.96 -30.01 -1.58
N GLY A 755 -25.97 -30.02 -2.44
CA GLY A 755 -26.66 -31.24 -2.89
C GLY A 755 -25.79 -32.18 -3.75
N ASN A 756 -24.59 -31.76 -4.13
CA ASN A 756 -23.57 -32.60 -4.75
C ASN A 756 -22.58 -33.22 -3.73
N THR A 757 -22.82 -33.06 -2.44
CA THR A 757 -21.92 -33.50 -1.36
C THR A 757 -22.67 -34.16 -0.21
N PRO A 758 -22.01 -35.09 0.53
CA PRO A 758 -22.59 -35.69 1.73
C PRO A 758 -23.02 -34.68 2.80
N LEU A 759 -22.32 -33.55 2.87
CA LEU A 759 -22.63 -32.45 3.79
C LEU A 759 -24.00 -31.81 3.53
N GLY A 760 -24.55 -31.96 2.32
CA GLY A 760 -25.87 -31.45 1.95
C GLY A 760 -26.97 -32.52 1.87
N ASP A 761 -26.72 -33.77 2.28
CA ASP A 761 -27.68 -34.87 2.13
C ASP A 761 -28.89 -34.77 3.06
N GLY A 762 -28.74 -34.08 4.20
CA GLY A 762 -29.80 -33.98 5.21
C GLY A 762 -30.09 -35.32 5.90
N ASP A 763 -29.08 -36.19 6.00
CA ASP A 763 -29.19 -37.52 6.63
C ASP A 763 -28.92 -37.49 8.14
N GLY A 764 -28.52 -36.34 8.68
CA GLY A 764 -28.24 -36.13 10.10
C GLY A 764 -26.87 -36.62 10.54
N ARG A 765 -25.97 -37.00 9.62
CA ARG A 765 -24.63 -37.53 9.95
C ARG A 765 -23.57 -36.47 10.22
N TRP A 766 -23.96 -35.20 10.15
CA TRP A 766 -23.07 -34.06 10.25
C TRP A 766 -23.61 -33.04 11.25
N ARG A 767 -22.70 -32.44 12.02
CA ARG A 767 -23.02 -31.27 12.85
C ARG A 767 -21.85 -30.31 12.99
N VAL A 768 -22.14 -29.03 13.19
CA VAL A 768 -21.14 -27.98 13.40
C VAL A 768 -21.22 -27.49 14.85
N HIS A 769 -20.10 -27.56 15.55
CA HIS A 769 -19.95 -27.05 16.90
C HIS A 769 -19.32 -25.67 16.91
N TYR A 770 -19.73 -24.89 17.91
CA TYR A 770 -19.23 -23.56 18.20
C TYR A 770 -18.55 -23.58 19.56
N LEU A 771 -17.22 -23.64 19.54
CA LEU A 771 -16.40 -23.77 20.74
C LEU A 771 -15.68 -22.45 21.04
N THR A 772 -15.26 -22.25 22.28
CA THR A 772 -14.35 -21.18 22.68
C THR A 772 -13.18 -21.78 23.46
N SER A 773 -12.00 -21.20 23.28
CA SER A 773 -10.81 -21.61 24.04
C SER A 773 -10.98 -21.26 25.53
N LEU A 774 -10.62 -22.18 26.43
CA LEU A 774 -10.67 -21.96 27.88
C LEU A 774 -9.60 -20.96 28.36
N THR A 775 -8.42 -21.00 27.76
CA THR A 775 -7.22 -20.25 28.17
C THR A 775 -6.92 -19.07 27.25
N GLY A 776 -7.37 -19.12 25.99
CA GLY A 776 -7.17 -18.04 25.03
C GLY A 776 -5.74 -17.91 24.48
N ASP A 777 -4.84 -18.79 24.88
CA ASP A 777 -3.42 -18.85 24.52
C ASP A 777 -3.13 -19.59 23.21
N ARG A 778 -4.09 -20.40 22.73
CA ARG A 778 -3.97 -21.06 21.43
C ARG A 778 -3.92 -19.99 20.33
N GLN A 779 -2.87 -20.01 19.52
CA GLN A 779 -2.70 -19.09 18.39
C GLN A 779 -3.10 -19.70 17.05
N ASP A 780 -3.02 -21.02 16.91
CA ASP A 780 -3.41 -21.73 15.68
C ASP A 780 -3.98 -23.10 16.05
N ALA A 781 -5.27 -23.32 15.75
CA ALA A 781 -5.97 -24.59 15.96
C ALA A 781 -6.61 -25.11 14.67
N LYS A 782 -6.51 -24.36 13.57
CA LYS A 782 -7.13 -24.70 12.30
C LYS A 782 -6.46 -25.96 11.74
N GLY A 783 -7.27 -26.89 11.23
CA GLY A 783 -6.77 -28.15 10.68
C GLY A 783 -6.51 -29.25 11.70
N GLU A 784 -6.71 -29.01 13.00
CA GLU A 784 -6.65 -30.11 13.97
C GLU A 784 -7.77 -31.12 13.72
N LEU A 785 -7.36 -32.36 13.50
CA LEU A 785 -8.24 -33.49 13.22
C LEU A 785 -8.28 -34.40 14.46
N TRP A 786 -9.49 -34.76 14.85
CA TRP A 786 -9.77 -35.50 16.08
C TRP A 786 -10.61 -36.73 15.77
N ARG A 787 -10.30 -37.83 16.44
CA ARG A 787 -11.23 -38.97 16.53
C ARG A 787 -12.20 -38.70 17.66
N THR A 788 -13.48 -38.95 17.43
CA THR A 788 -14.54 -38.93 18.45
C THR A 788 -15.08 -40.35 18.66
N PRO A 789 -15.78 -40.63 19.78
CA PRO A 789 -16.28 -41.98 20.05
C PRO A 789 -17.19 -42.55 18.97
N SER A 790 -17.91 -41.68 18.26
CA SER A 790 -18.84 -42.07 17.21
C SER A 790 -18.42 -41.60 15.81
N GLY A 791 -17.23 -41.00 15.66
CA GLY A 791 -16.94 -40.24 14.44
C GLY A 791 -15.60 -39.51 14.42
N ALA A 792 -15.51 -38.46 13.63
CA ALA A 792 -14.33 -37.60 13.58
C ALA A 792 -14.75 -36.13 13.57
N ALA A 793 -13.87 -35.26 14.07
CA ALA A 793 -14.09 -33.83 14.15
C ALA A 793 -12.88 -33.06 13.58
N LEU A 794 -13.15 -31.99 12.83
CA LEU A 794 -12.14 -31.16 12.19
C LEU A 794 -12.37 -29.69 12.54
N ILE A 795 -11.33 -29.03 13.04
CA ILE A 795 -11.37 -27.59 13.29
C ILE A 795 -11.20 -26.82 11.97
N LEU A 796 -12.27 -26.16 11.50
CA LEU A 796 -12.28 -25.43 10.23
C LEU A 796 -11.73 -24.00 10.34
N GLY A 797 -11.84 -23.39 11.51
CA GLY A 797 -11.38 -22.02 11.74
C GLY A 797 -11.41 -21.61 13.20
N TYR A 798 -10.50 -20.73 13.57
CA TYR A 798 -10.33 -20.22 14.93
C TYR A 798 -9.68 -18.84 14.90
N GLN A 799 -10.16 -17.92 15.73
CA GLN A 799 -9.53 -16.61 15.95
C GLN A 799 -8.98 -16.62 17.37
N GLY A 800 -7.64 -16.68 17.52
CA GLY A 800 -6.85 -16.90 18.75
C GLY A 800 -7.16 -16.06 19.99
N HIS A 801 -8.36 -16.16 20.58
CA HIS A 801 -8.81 -15.33 21.70
C HIS A 801 -9.90 -16.03 22.53
N PRO A 802 -9.96 -15.88 23.87
CA PRO A 802 -10.88 -16.62 24.77
C PRO A 802 -12.38 -16.28 24.64
N HIS A 803 -12.75 -15.37 23.73
CA HIS A 803 -14.14 -14.95 23.49
C HIS A 803 -14.55 -15.12 22.02
N ARG A 804 -13.66 -15.63 21.18
CA ARG A 804 -13.91 -15.85 19.76
C ARG A 804 -14.36 -17.29 19.52
N GLU A 805 -15.15 -17.47 18.47
CA GLU A 805 -15.69 -18.78 18.11
C GLU A 805 -14.67 -19.59 17.31
N CYS A 806 -14.59 -20.86 17.65
CA CYS A 806 -13.94 -21.92 16.91
C CYS A 806 -15.04 -22.79 16.29
N TYR A 807 -14.91 -23.06 14.99
CA TYR A 807 -15.88 -23.80 14.22
C TYR A 807 -15.36 -25.21 13.98
N VAL A 808 -16.08 -26.21 14.49
CA VAL A 808 -15.68 -27.62 14.40
C VAL A 808 -16.75 -28.41 13.69
N LEU A 809 -16.42 -29.01 12.55
CA LEU A 809 -17.32 -29.90 11.84
C LEU A 809 -17.08 -31.33 12.32
N GLU A 810 -18.14 -32.02 12.71
CA GLU A 810 -18.12 -33.42 13.14
C GLU A 810 -18.95 -34.29 12.20
N HIS A 811 -18.42 -35.47 11.89
CA HIS A 811 -19.06 -36.52 11.10
C HIS A 811 -19.21 -37.80 11.92
N SER A 812 -20.40 -38.38 11.94
CA SER A 812 -20.68 -39.71 12.50
C SER A 812 -21.21 -40.65 11.41
N PRO A 813 -20.58 -41.81 11.16
CA PRO A 813 -21.07 -42.76 10.16
C PRO A 813 -22.52 -43.26 10.40
N THR A 814 -22.96 -43.33 11.66
CA THR A 814 -24.32 -43.77 12.01
C THR A 814 -25.31 -42.63 12.18
N GLY A 815 -24.83 -41.39 12.36
CA GLY A 815 -25.64 -40.25 12.78
C GLY A 815 -25.81 -40.14 14.30
N ASP A 816 -25.36 -41.14 15.06
CA ASP A 816 -25.33 -41.05 16.52
C ASP A 816 -24.11 -40.24 16.96
N PHE A 817 -24.32 -39.28 17.83
CA PHE A 817 -23.25 -38.41 18.31
C PHE A 817 -23.06 -38.49 19.82
N ALA A 818 -21.84 -38.82 20.25
CA ALA A 818 -21.41 -38.63 21.63
C ALA A 818 -21.15 -37.13 21.92
N PRO A 819 -21.14 -36.68 23.19
CA PRO A 819 -20.72 -35.32 23.54
C PRO A 819 -19.29 -35.02 23.07
N LEU A 820 -19.10 -33.89 22.38
CA LEU A 820 -17.79 -33.49 21.86
C LEU A 820 -16.98 -32.76 22.94
N ASN A 821 -16.22 -33.54 23.73
CA ASN A 821 -15.37 -33.02 24.80
C ASN A 821 -13.92 -32.84 24.32
N LEU A 822 -13.64 -31.77 23.56
CA LEU A 822 -12.27 -31.45 23.14
C LEU A 822 -11.46 -30.82 24.31
N PRO A 823 -10.26 -31.33 24.64
CA PRO A 823 -9.43 -30.76 25.70
C PRO A 823 -9.09 -29.28 25.46
N GLY A 824 -9.30 -28.43 26.47
CA GLY A 824 -9.02 -26.98 26.38
C GLY A 824 -10.13 -26.15 25.72
N TRP A 825 -11.23 -26.77 25.32
CA TRP A 825 -12.36 -26.11 24.68
C TRP A 825 -13.62 -26.17 25.54
N ARG A 826 -14.47 -25.15 25.40
CA ARG A 826 -15.82 -25.14 25.98
C ARG A 826 -16.84 -24.84 24.90
N GLN A 827 -17.95 -25.57 24.90
CA GLN A 827 -19.06 -25.30 24.01
C GLN A 827 -19.74 -23.97 24.34
N ARG A 828 -19.96 -23.15 23.32
CA ARG A 828 -20.52 -21.79 23.46
C ARG A 828 -22.02 -21.75 23.20
N ARG A 829 -22.49 -22.56 22.26
CA ARG A 829 -23.92 -22.75 21.93
C ARG A 829 -24.17 -24.18 21.46
N LEU A 830 -25.44 -24.56 21.31
CA LEU A 830 -25.83 -25.84 20.74
C LEU A 830 -25.23 -26.04 19.34
N PRO A 831 -24.87 -27.29 18.96
CA PRO A 831 -24.36 -27.55 17.62
C PRO A 831 -25.48 -27.37 16.59
N ASP A 832 -25.13 -26.81 15.44
CA ASP A 832 -26.03 -26.80 14.30
C ASP A 832 -26.00 -28.19 13.66
N ILE A 833 -27.17 -28.81 13.51
CA ILE A 833 -27.33 -30.13 12.87
C ILE A 833 -27.58 -29.97 11.38
N GLN A 834 -27.33 -31.03 10.62
CA GLN A 834 -27.71 -31.05 9.21
C GLN A 834 -29.22 -30.89 9.07
N GLY A 835 -29.63 -29.87 8.31
CA GLY A 835 -31.03 -29.52 8.09
C GLY A 835 -31.63 -30.19 6.85
N TRP A 836 -32.64 -29.55 6.26
CA TRP A 836 -33.22 -29.95 4.97
C TRP A 836 -32.12 -30.06 3.90
N GLY A 837 -32.22 -31.06 3.02
CA GLY A 837 -31.18 -31.34 2.03
C GLY A 837 -31.49 -32.54 1.14
N GLY A 838 -30.48 -33.07 0.45
CA GLY A 838 -30.56 -34.26 -0.39
C GLY A 838 -30.51 -33.94 -1.87
N THR A 839 -29.66 -34.66 -2.62
CA THR A 839 -29.46 -34.48 -4.07
C THR A 839 -30.78 -34.44 -4.83
N GLU A 840 -31.64 -35.46 -4.66
CA GLU A 840 -32.92 -35.56 -5.36
C GLU A 840 -33.93 -34.51 -4.92
N ARG A 841 -33.95 -34.20 -3.62
CA ARG A 841 -34.88 -33.22 -3.05
C ARG A 841 -34.58 -31.81 -3.54
N ILE A 842 -33.29 -31.45 -3.55
CA ILE A 842 -32.81 -30.17 -4.09
C ILE A 842 -33.04 -30.09 -5.60
N ALA A 843 -32.78 -31.17 -6.34
CA ALA A 843 -33.02 -31.21 -7.79
C ALA A 843 -34.51 -31.01 -8.13
N ALA A 844 -35.40 -31.73 -7.42
CA ALA A 844 -36.85 -31.57 -7.58
C ALA A 844 -37.32 -30.15 -7.24
N PHE A 845 -36.80 -29.54 -6.17
CA PHE A 845 -37.11 -28.15 -5.83
C PHE A 845 -36.75 -27.18 -6.97
N ARG A 846 -35.57 -27.34 -7.57
CA ARG A 846 -35.11 -26.47 -8.67
C ARG A 846 -36.01 -26.59 -9.90
N GLU A 847 -36.39 -27.80 -10.26
CA GLU A 847 -37.30 -28.08 -11.38
C GLU A 847 -38.67 -27.48 -11.12
N LEU A 848 -39.24 -27.69 -9.93
CA LEU A 848 -40.51 -27.09 -9.53
C LEU A 848 -40.49 -25.57 -9.60
N LEU A 849 -39.40 -24.94 -9.13
CA LEU A 849 -39.25 -23.49 -9.20
C LEU A 849 -39.15 -22.97 -10.63
N ASN A 850 -38.45 -23.70 -11.50
CA ASN A 850 -38.34 -23.36 -12.91
C ASN A 850 -39.69 -23.51 -13.63
N ASP A 851 -40.43 -24.59 -13.35
CA ASP A 851 -41.65 -24.94 -14.06
C ASP A 851 -42.87 -24.16 -13.58
N ARG A 852 -42.97 -23.90 -12.27
CA ARG A 852 -44.13 -23.24 -11.64
C ARG A 852 -43.90 -21.77 -11.30
N GLY A 853 -42.65 -21.31 -11.36
CA GLY A 853 -42.28 -19.94 -10.98
C GLY A 853 -42.27 -19.70 -9.47
N PRO A 854 -41.85 -18.49 -9.05
CA PRO A 854 -41.74 -18.12 -7.64
C PRO A 854 -43.12 -17.86 -7.00
N LEU A 855 -43.17 -18.01 -5.68
CA LEU A 855 -44.36 -17.90 -4.83
C LEU A 855 -44.45 -16.54 -4.13
N THR A 856 -45.67 -16.00 -4.05
CA THR A 856 -45.98 -14.85 -3.19
C THR A 856 -46.60 -15.37 -1.90
N PHE A 857 -45.82 -15.35 -0.81
CA PHE A 857 -46.32 -15.76 0.50
C PHE A 857 -47.19 -14.66 1.12
N PRO A 858 -48.39 -14.97 1.64
CA PRO A 858 -49.25 -13.96 2.25
C PRO A 858 -48.71 -13.52 3.62
N ALA A 859 -48.89 -12.25 3.95
CA ALA A 859 -48.45 -11.67 5.22
C ALA A 859 -49.11 -12.34 6.45
N SER A 860 -50.26 -12.99 6.26
CA SER A 860 -50.96 -13.74 7.31
C SER A 860 -50.13 -14.89 7.89
N LEU A 861 -49.19 -15.47 7.14
CA LEU A 861 -48.32 -16.55 7.65
C LEU A 861 -47.48 -16.12 8.85
N ALA A 862 -47.07 -14.84 8.92
CA ALA A 862 -46.33 -14.35 10.07
C ALA A 862 -47.16 -14.34 11.35
N ARG A 863 -48.46 -14.05 11.25
CA ARG A 863 -49.37 -14.11 12.41
C ARG A 863 -49.62 -15.55 12.82
N ASP A 864 -49.87 -16.44 11.86
CA ASP A 864 -50.13 -17.87 12.13
C ASP A 864 -48.88 -18.56 12.74
N LEU A 865 -47.68 -18.25 12.25
CA LEU A 865 -46.44 -18.72 12.87
C LEU A 865 -46.24 -18.13 14.27
N ALA A 866 -46.54 -16.84 14.46
CA ALA A 866 -46.45 -16.20 15.77
C ALA A 866 -47.38 -16.86 16.80
N ASP A 867 -48.63 -17.14 16.42
CA ASP A 867 -49.61 -17.81 17.28
C ASP A 867 -49.18 -19.24 17.64
N ARG A 868 -48.61 -19.99 16.68
CA ARG A 868 -48.17 -21.38 16.89
C ARG A 868 -46.90 -21.52 17.72
N ALA A 869 -45.95 -20.60 17.53
CA ALA A 869 -44.64 -20.66 18.14
C ALA A 869 -44.52 -19.80 19.42
N GLY A 870 -45.45 -18.86 19.63
CA GLY A 870 -45.36 -17.87 20.70
C GLY A 870 -44.44 -16.69 20.38
N PHE A 871 -44.19 -16.40 19.10
CA PHE A 871 -43.36 -15.26 18.70
C PHE A 871 -44.12 -13.93 18.81
N THR A 872 -43.37 -12.83 18.76
CA THR A 872 -43.97 -11.58 18.26
C THR A 872 -44.18 -11.68 16.75
N VAL A 873 -45.14 -10.93 16.21
CA VAL A 873 -45.37 -10.90 14.75
C VAL A 873 -44.11 -10.45 13.98
N VAL A 874 -43.32 -9.54 14.56
CA VAL A 874 -42.06 -9.05 13.97
C VAL A 874 -41.01 -10.17 13.91
N ASP A 875 -40.89 -10.99 14.96
CA ASP A 875 -39.97 -12.12 14.99
C ASP A 875 -40.36 -13.20 13.97
N ALA A 876 -41.65 -13.52 13.88
CA ALA A 876 -42.16 -14.45 12.87
C ALA A 876 -41.96 -13.92 11.43
N ALA A 877 -42.15 -12.62 11.22
CA ALA A 877 -41.89 -11.97 9.94
C ALA A 877 -40.39 -12.02 9.55
N GLU A 878 -39.48 -11.86 10.51
CA GLU A 878 -38.04 -11.99 10.28
C GLU A 878 -37.65 -13.41 9.81
N ILE A 879 -38.24 -14.43 10.42
CA ILE A 879 -38.00 -15.82 10.06
C ILE A 879 -38.56 -16.10 8.66
N LEU A 880 -39.81 -15.72 8.40
CA LEU A 880 -40.51 -16.01 7.14
C LEU A 880 -40.06 -15.17 5.96
N PHE A 881 -39.68 -13.91 6.17
CA PHE A 881 -39.50 -12.92 5.10
C PHE A 881 -38.15 -12.21 5.11
N LYS A 882 -37.39 -12.27 6.22
CA LYS A 882 -36.16 -11.49 6.50
C LYS A 882 -36.40 -9.98 6.58
N TYR A 883 -35.61 -9.30 7.40
CA TYR A 883 -35.66 -7.85 7.53
C TYR A 883 -35.26 -7.15 6.23
N PRO A 884 -36.10 -6.25 5.67
CA PRO A 884 -35.74 -5.54 4.44
C PRO A 884 -34.80 -4.35 4.67
N TYR A 885 -34.74 -3.78 5.88
CA TYR A 885 -34.07 -2.48 6.12
C TYR A 885 -32.65 -2.58 6.70
N PHE A 886 -31.89 -3.63 6.36
CA PHE A 886 -30.48 -3.72 6.76
C PHE A 886 -29.65 -2.59 6.13
N VAL A 887 -28.72 -2.02 6.90
CA VAL A 887 -27.82 -0.96 6.41
C VAL A 887 -27.04 -1.48 5.21
N GLY A 888 -27.08 -0.76 4.08
CA GLY A 888 -26.41 -1.15 2.85
C GLY A 888 -27.23 -2.05 1.92
N THR A 889 -28.49 -2.35 2.26
CA THR A 889 -29.44 -3.01 1.35
C THR A 889 -29.82 -2.05 0.23
N PRO A 890 -29.70 -2.43 -1.06
CA PRO A 890 -30.10 -1.57 -2.16
C PRO A 890 -31.59 -1.22 -2.11
N ARG A 891 -31.94 0.01 -2.47
CA ARG A 891 -33.33 0.49 -2.44
C ARG A 891 -34.27 -0.37 -3.28
N GLU A 892 -33.81 -0.82 -4.45
CA GLU A 892 -34.56 -1.75 -5.31
C GLU A 892 -34.94 -3.07 -4.61
N VAL A 893 -34.10 -3.57 -3.70
CA VAL A 893 -34.37 -4.80 -2.93
C VAL A 893 -35.41 -4.52 -1.85
N VAL A 894 -35.35 -3.34 -1.23
CA VAL A 894 -36.34 -2.89 -0.26
C VAL A 894 -37.70 -2.72 -0.93
N ASP A 895 -37.74 -1.99 -2.05
CA ASP A 895 -38.96 -1.65 -2.78
C ASP A 895 -39.63 -2.87 -3.45
N ALA A 896 -38.90 -3.98 -3.61
CA ALA A 896 -39.45 -5.24 -4.13
C ALA A 896 -40.39 -5.94 -3.13
N TYR A 897 -40.30 -5.65 -1.83
CA TYR A 897 -41.16 -6.28 -0.83
C TYR A 897 -42.62 -5.82 -0.97
N PRO A 898 -43.62 -6.71 -0.81
CA PRO A 898 -45.01 -6.30 -0.79
C PRO A 898 -45.31 -5.34 0.38
N ALA A 899 -46.22 -4.38 0.16
CA ALA A 899 -46.62 -3.39 1.18
C ALA A 899 -47.11 -4.04 2.49
N GLU A 900 -47.84 -5.16 2.39
CA GLU A 900 -48.31 -5.91 3.56
C GLU A 900 -47.17 -6.52 4.38
N ILE A 901 -46.04 -6.84 3.76
CA ILE A 901 -44.85 -7.34 4.45
C ILE A 901 -44.09 -6.18 5.10
N HIS A 902 -43.99 -5.03 4.44
CA HIS A 902 -43.45 -3.82 5.07
C HIS A 902 -44.18 -3.45 6.37
N ALA A 903 -45.51 -3.56 6.36
CA ALA A 903 -46.36 -3.27 7.52
C ALA A 903 -46.07 -4.18 8.73
N LEU A 904 -45.53 -5.39 8.53
CA LEU A 904 -45.14 -6.29 9.64
C LEU A 904 -43.93 -5.77 10.42
N PHE A 905 -43.12 -4.90 9.81
CA PHE A 905 -41.91 -4.32 10.39
C PHE A 905 -42.07 -2.84 10.76
N GLU A 906 -43.30 -2.32 10.83
CA GLU A 906 -43.59 -0.92 11.14
C GLU A 906 -44.44 -0.78 12.41
N GLY A 907 -44.01 0.12 13.29
CA GLY A 907 -44.77 0.52 14.47
C GLY A 907 -45.88 1.52 14.13
N PRO A 908 -46.81 1.79 15.06
CA PRO A 908 -47.92 2.73 14.85
C PRO A 908 -47.48 4.17 14.51
N ASP A 909 -46.26 4.53 14.88
CA ASP A 909 -45.61 5.82 14.66
C ASP A 909 -44.68 5.82 13.43
N GLY A 910 -44.66 4.75 12.64
CA GLY A 910 -43.79 4.57 11.48
C GLY A 910 -42.36 4.11 11.81
N THR A 911 -42.07 3.79 13.07
CA THR A 911 -40.75 3.25 13.47
C THR A 911 -40.51 1.86 12.89
N LYS A 912 -39.29 1.58 12.44
CA LYS A 912 -38.93 0.25 11.92
C LYS A 912 -38.63 -0.71 13.07
N LEU A 913 -39.48 -1.73 13.23
CA LEU A 913 -39.37 -2.75 14.27
C LEU A 913 -38.33 -3.80 13.87
N LYS A 914 -37.47 -4.20 14.80
CA LYS A 914 -36.46 -5.25 14.59
C LYS A 914 -36.79 -6.47 15.44
N ALA A 915 -36.56 -7.66 14.87
CA ALA A 915 -36.67 -8.90 15.61
C ALA A 915 -35.69 -8.97 16.78
N LYS A 916 -36.10 -9.66 17.83
CA LYS A 916 -35.30 -9.94 19.04
C LYS A 916 -34.79 -11.38 19.06
N VAL A 917 -35.34 -12.27 18.23
CA VAL A 917 -34.87 -13.66 18.10
C VAL A 917 -33.44 -13.68 17.56
N PRO A 918 -32.48 -14.40 18.18
CA PRO A 918 -31.10 -14.49 17.70
C PRO A 918 -30.97 -15.16 16.32
N TYR A 919 -30.00 -14.73 15.50
CA TYR A 919 -29.79 -15.29 14.15
C TYR A 919 -29.71 -16.83 14.08
N PRO A 920 -29.01 -17.55 14.98
CA PRO A 920 -28.96 -19.01 14.92
C PRO A 920 -30.34 -19.67 15.06
N VAL A 921 -31.19 -19.10 15.92
CA VAL A 921 -32.58 -19.55 16.09
C VAL A 921 -33.40 -19.22 14.84
N GLN A 922 -33.22 -18.03 14.27
CA GLN A 922 -33.89 -17.66 13.02
C GLN A 922 -33.55 -18.64 11.90
N ASP A 923 -32.27 -18.98 11.73
CA ASP A 923 -31.80 -19.85 10.66
C ASP A 923 -32.32 -21.29 10.83
N ALA A 924 -32.23 -21.85 12.04
CA ALA A 924 -32.72 -23.19 12.34
C ALA A 924 -34.25 -23.32 12.18
N VAL A 925 -35.02 -22.32 12.62
CA VAL A 925 -36.48 -22.31 12.46
C VAL A 925 -36.87 -22.08 10.99
N ARG A 926 -36.12 -21.24 10.27
CA ARG A 926 -36.34 -20.98 8.85
C ARG A 926 -36.05 -22.20 7.99
N ASP A 927 -35.05 -23.00 8.33
CA ASP A 927 -34.78 -24.27 7.66
C ASP A 927 -35.96 -25.25 7.80
N ALA A 928 -36.52 -25.36 9.00
CA ALA A 928 -37.66 -26.23 9.31
C ALA A 928 -38.97 -25.85 8.58
N LEU A 929 -39.08 -24.63 8.04
CA LEU A 929 -40.22 -24.22 7.23
C LEU A 929 -40.30 -24.95 5.88
N MET A 930 -39.20 -25.53 5.37
CA MET A 930 -39.13 -26.08 4.02
C MET A 930 -39.64 -27.52 3.95
N PRO A 931 -40.80 -27.84 3.37
CA PRO A 931 -41.40 -29.18 3.44
C PRO A 931 -40.49 -30.32 2.95
N ASP A 932 -40.70 -31.54 3.47
CA ASP A 932 -39.89 -32.72 3.11
C ASP A 932 -40.04 -33.09 1.63
N ASP A 933 -41.27 -33.03 1.11
CA ASP A 933 -41.52 -33.00 -0.34
C ASP A 933 -41.55 -31.53 -0.80
N PRO A 934 -40.58 -31.07 -1.62
CA PRO A 934 -40.57 -29.69 -2.10
C PRO A 934 -41.81 -29.31 -2.90
N ALA A 935 -42.57 -30.26 -3.46
CA ALA A 935 -43.82 -29.98 -4.17
C ALA A 935 -44.89 -29.38 -3.25
N ASP A 936 -44.86 -29.69 -1.95
CA ASP A 936 -45.85 -29.21 -0.98
C ASP A 936 -45.69 -27.71 -0.70
N LEU A 937 -44.52 -27.13 -0.97
CA LEU A 937 -44.33 -25.68 -0.91
C LEU A 937 -45.29 -24.92 -1.86
N TRP A 938 -45.60 -25.48 -3.04
CA TRP A 938 -46.58 -24.90 -3.99
C TRP A 938 -48.03 -25.31 -3.68
N LYS A 939 -48.26 -26.42 -2.97
CA LYS A 939 -49.62 -26.90 -2.66
C LYS A 939 -50.18 -26.29 -1.39
N SER A 940 -49.36 -26.22 -0.34
CA SER A 940 -49.77 -25.93 1.02
C SER A 940 -48.94 -24.81 1.68
N GLY A 941 -47.85 -24.40 1.05
CA GLY A 941 -46.96 -23.35 1.57
C GLY A 941 -45.92 -23.88 2.57
N PRO A 942 -45.24 -22.97 3.30
CA PRO A 942 -44.25 -23.34 4.32
C PRO A 942 -44.84 -24.15 5.49
N ASP A 943 -44.09 -25.10 6.04
CA ASP A 943 -44.51 -25.93 7.18
C ASP A 943 -44.36 -25.17 8.52
N LEU A 944 -45.40 -24.40 8.85
CA LEU A 944 -45.42 -23.59 10.08
C LEU A 944 -45.46 -24.45 11.35
N ALA A 945 -46.03 -25.66 11.30
CA ALA A 945 -46.17 -26.52 12.46
C ALA A 945 -44.80 -27.08 12.88
N ARG A 946 -44.01 -27.53 11.90
CA ARG A 946 -42.65 -28.02 12.14
C ARG A 946 -41.69 -26.90 12.55
N ALA A 947 -41.81 -25.72 11.94
CA ALA A 947 -41.04 -24.55 12.36
C ALA A 947 -41.34 -24.16 13.83
N ALA A 948 -42.61 -24.13 14.23
CA ALA A 948 -42.98 -23.86 15.62
C ALA A 948 -42.49 -24.95 16.59
N ALA A 949 -42.51 -26.23 16.18
CA ALA A 949 -41.95 -27.31 16.98
C ALA A 949 -40.44 -27.18 17.17
N ARG A 950 -39.71 -26.82 16.09
CA ARG A 950 -38.26 -26.58 16.14
C ARG A 950 -37.90 -25.42 17.07
N TYR A 951 -38.68 -24.34 17.07
CA TYR A 951 -38.46 -23.24 18.01
C TYR A 951 -38.62 -23.69 19.47
N ARG A 952 -39.69 -24.43 19.79
CA ARG A 952 -39.92 -24.94 21.16
C ARG A 952 -38.81 -25.87 21.64
N GLU A 953 -38.24 -26.66 20.74
CA GLU A 953 -37.07 -27.49 21.04
C GLU A 953 -35.86 -26.64 21.44
N LEU A 954 -35.60 -25.54 20.70
CA LEU A 954 -34.47 -24.65 20.95
C LEU A 954 -34.64 -23.77 22.21
N GLU A 955 -35.86 -23.42 22.60
CA GLU A 955 -36.16 -22.70 23.85
C GLU A 955 -36.15 -23.62 25.09
N GLY A 956 -36.38 -24.92 24.90
CA GLY A 956 -36.39 -25.92 25.98
C GLY A 956 -35.01 -26.46 26.37
N LEU A 957 -33.95 -25.98 25.71
CA LEU A 957 -32.55 -26.37 25.85
C LEU A 957 -31.70 -25.19 26.34
#